data_AF-A0A3M0ZB20-F1
#
_entry.id   AF-A0A3M0ZB20-F1
#
_cell.length_a   1.000
_cell.length_b   1.000
_cell.length_c   1.000
_cell.angle_alpha   90.00
_cell.angle_beta   90.00
_cell.angle_gamma   90.00
#
_symmetry.space_group_name_H-M   'P 1'
#
loop_
_entity.id
_entity.type
_entity.pdbx_description
1 polymer ?
#
loop_
_entity_poly.entity_id
_entity_poly.type
_entity_poly.pdbx_seq_one_letter_code
_entity_poly.pdbx_strand_id
1 'polypeptide(L)'
;AAYSLRKLSSTYTGPAIRVRRSSDDAEQDIGFGADDFLDTAALTAFVGSGDGYVTTWYDQTGGEAMTNTDVTRQPKIVDQGQIITTDTGKPAIYFLDKFDSPSGTSTYLSSADRATTLEITNYFFSMVVKRDVDHDMENTFGGIDTRGRAHEGAWYRGIQSYINTSSARAGLSGKGLVESLFRPIMMRNRGDRAEFWQGNTLLNTLDSAGEPDLDSPKTLDQVHVGGSSSEDNGFTGYVTELIVFPWYGDDSWPINYYVDAAGAWEAGTTDWNEDAILPQLFDYQVVLYDWLETLTVEDVTLKLGQTFTFDETLLSDDDLADLWVMAENLTTSRVVRGEPEWYVLDAGNGKGIEATGEVRVWHEPGSGYGGNPARSWANEPAQLYALDIPLSGGGRGNPYYKDPAMGRRAMVVAIVDMMMYHQELLSGNFATWGDMFGKAFLSWAEAYRWAGEVLPQNVRDAFEEGMGYFLDHAVTSDVAPRAVNTNMDMFFIHGAAEFYMATSNQTLKDKCLQAVKRWLFGYTDGELEVKHKVFPLDGTTPRGGVFSPSGYIMEGDQPDFFYGGESLYHLTGALAAVMDRDTGTVPTEWEFIKEVVRRFEEWRLYQYWYEPGVASAGTGGIRPAYRYHGGAGFAGRTGNGAPSGQASGAKYKVIADFFLDLRYDGIYSVEHNSSLKDRQTMIDDIVDALAERTTEMQSVYEGTPNTWAGWSPWTKETEYLPAKGWYSRLKALEGDPSTFPPSARPGYYYNKPFGGPPTGYEYWAYKNTDGTTEWGFFMEAQAHQGGYNGWYGGKIETFWTEKTGVILINRHGKAGCDAADKEDSSCWDNLEYKAAHHVWGRDENGKGFTTLLLRGHDLQRTSVFDLGATTPSVTVTNIFNDPSYTENPTSSKTGEETGYELEGQVTIANKIEALSNGVRVTHTVTSDGTDMITELWASIPVFLRLYNPLVAGTKPQEDLDDTTIEYWDGTSWQLMPEDLNGDGFPELVTTTKLRLGRDFLLGDGPQYVYVGFDAPQKVRLSTQKYYDPYQTQTGVRTVHFDMHGNPGTVIPMPTNKSLQYTITTTEPDSGGDTGVRTQTLNLEEGWNTVSFNVVPTNPSVE
;
A
#
# COMPACT_ATOMS: atom_id res chain seq x y z
N ALA A 1 9.43 45.41 21.36
CA ALA A 1 8.64 45.59 20.13
C ALA A 1 7.52 44.57 20.14
N ALA A 2 6.29 44.97 19.82
CA ALA A 2 5.16 44.06 19.81
C ALA A 2 4.28 44.32 18.58
N TYR A 3 4.26 43.36 17.66
CA TYR A 3 3.51 43.43 16.41
C TYR A 3 2.46 42.34 16.47
N SER A 4 1.19 42.70 16.41
CA SER A 4 0.11 41.72 16.46
C SER A 4 -1.11 42.22 15.70
N LEU A 5 -1.86 41.29 15.14
CA LEU A 5 -3.19 41.55 14.58
C LEU A 5 -4.29 41.53 15.66
N ARG A 6 -3.98 41.18 16.91
CA ARG A 6 -4.82 41.44 18.10
C ARG A 6 -4.26 42.60 18.91
N LYS A 7 -5.10 43.26 19.68
CA LYS A 7 -4.72 44.37 20.54
C LYS A 7 -4.11 43.83 21.83
N LEU A 8 -2.80 44.02 21.99
CA LEU A 8 -2.01 43.53 23.13
C LEU A 8 -2.07 44.45 24.35
N SER A 9 -2.40 45.73 24.14
CA SER A 9 -2.45 46.73 25.20
C SER A 9 -3.74 47.53 25.14
N SER A 10 -4.47 47.56 26.24
CA SER A 10 -5.70 48.35 26.38
C SER A 10 -5.46 49.86 26.22
N THR A 11 -4.22 50.34 26.44
CA THR A 11 -3.85 51.74 26.24
C THR A 11 -3.41 52.07 24.82
N TYR A 12 -3.25 51.07 23.94
CA TYR A 12 -2.89 51.31 22.54
C TYR A 12 -4.09 51.86 21.77
N THR A 13 -3.90 53.00 21.09
CA THR A 13 -4.95 53.67 20.30
C THR A 13 -4.56 53.86 18.84
N GLY A 14 -3.45 53.24 18.40
CA GLY A 14 -2.97 53.30 17.03
C GLY A 14 -3.62 52.24 16.12
N PRO A 15 -3.37 52.31 14.80
CA PRO A 15 -3.77 51.28 13.85
C PRO A 15 -2.98 49.97 14.04
N ALA A 16 -3.53 48.85 13.58
CA ALA A 16 -2.85 47.55 13.58
C ALA A 16 -1.88 47.44 12.40
N ILE A 17 -2.38 47.70 11.19
CA ILE A 17 -1.62 47.61 9.94
C ILE A 17 -2.02 48.73 8.98
N ARG A 18 -1.17 48.99 7.98
CA ARG A 18 -1.51 49.79 6.80
C ARG A 18 -1.51 48.89 5.57
N VAL A 19 -2.57 48.99 4.78
CA VAL A 19 -2.82 48.09 3.64
C VAL A 19 -2.84 48.91 2.35
N ARG A 20 -2.14 48.43 1.31
CA ARG A 20 -2.24 48.89 -0.08
C ARG A 20 -3.19 47.97 -0.83
N ARG A 21 -4.21 48.53 -1.49
CA ARG A 21 -5.10 47.74 -2.35
C ARG A 21 -4.57 47.64 -3.77
N SER A 22 -4.73 46.48 -4.39
CA SER A 22 -4.17 46.19 -5.72
C SER A 22 -4.81 46.95 -6.88
N SER A 23 -6.02 47.47 -6.69
CA SER A 23 -6.82 48.08 -7.77
C SER A 23 -6.31 49.46 -8.23
N ASP A 24 -5.72 50.23 -7.31
CA ASP A 24 -5.32 51.63 -7.57
C ASP A 24 -4.16 52.11 -6.69
N ASP A 25 -3.49 51.19 -5.97
CA ASP A 25 -2.41 51.47 -5.02
C ASP A 25 -2.76 52.44 -3.88
N ALA A 26 -4.04 52.72 -3.64
CA ALA A 26 -4.42 53.48 -2.46
C ALA A 26 -4.04 52.72 -1.19
N GLU A 27 -3.71 53.46 -0.14
CA GLU A 27 -3.35 52.91 1.16
C GLU A 27 -4.29 53.39 2.26
N GLN A 28 -4.63 52.52 3.22
CA GLN A 28 -5.44 52.86 4.38
C GLN A 28 -4.92 52.16 5.64
N ASP A 29 -4.92 52.90 6.74
CA ASP A 29 -4.67 52.36 8.07
C ASP A 29 -5.92 51.59 8.54
N ILE A 30 -5.72 50.35 8.98
CA ILE A 30 -6.75 49.47 9.52
C ILE A 30 -6.49 49.29 11.01
N GLY A 31 -7.50 49.60 11.83
CA GLY A 31 -7.45 49.52 13.28
C GLY A 31 -7.89 48.16 13.83
N PHE A 32 -8.28 48.17 15.10
CA PHE A 32 -8.88 47.02 15.77
C PHE A 32 -10.41 47.16 15.84
N GLY A 33 -11.11 46.05 15.68
CA GLY A 33 -12.54 45.90 15.83
C GLY A 33 -12.98 45.86 17.30
N ALA A 34 -14.27 45.57 17.52
CA ALA A 34 -14.87 45.52 18.85
C ALA A 34 -14.46 44.28 19.67
N ASP A 35 -13.92 43.27 19.01
CA ASP A 35 -13.37 42.04 19.58
C ASP A 35 -11.87 42.15 19.89
N ASP A 36 -11.29 43.36 19.75
CA ASP A 36 -9.86 43.63 19.91
C ASP A 36 -8.95 42.87 18.90
N PHE A 37 -9.51 42.33 17.81
CA PHE A 37 -8.76 41.83 16.65
C PHE A 37 -8.76 42.87 15.51
N LEU A 38 -8.03 42.61 14.42
CA LEU A 38 -8.01 43.45 13.22
C LEU A 38 -9.45 43.75 12.74
N ASP A 39 -9.75 45.01 12.42
CA ASP A 39 -11.06 45.40 11.88
C ASP A 39 -11.22 44.88 10.43
N THR A 40 -11.69 43.64 10.34
CA THR A 40 -11.91 42.90 9.09
C THR A 40 -13.00 43.53 8.22
N ALA A 41 -13.97 44.21 8.83
CA ALA A 41 -15.02 44.94 8.11
C ALA A 41 -14.46 46.19 7.44
N ALA A 42 -13.63 46.98 8.14
CA ALA A 42 -12.93 48.11 7.55
C ALA A 42 -11.94 47.67 6.46
N LEU A 43 -11.23 46.57 6.68
CA LEU A 43 -10.29 46.00 5.72
C LEU A 43 -10.97 45.61 4.40
N THR A 44 -12.02 44.79 4.47
CA THR A 44 -12.75 44.33 3.28
C THR A 44 -13.49 45.46 2.56
N ALA A 45 -14.06 46.42 3.31
CA ALA A 45 -14.67 47.61 2.73
C ALA A 45 -13.66 48.46 1.95
N PHE A 46 -12.40 48.52 2.41
CA PHE A 46 -11.34 49.26 1.75
C PHE A 46 -10.79 48.55 0.51
N VAL A 47 -10.48 47.26 0.62
CA VAL A 47 -9.82 46.47 -0.45
C VAL A 47 -10.80 46.09 -1.57
N GLY A 48 -12.07 45.82 -1.25
CA GLY A 48 -13.07 45.40 -2.23
C GLY A 48 -12.78 43.99 -2.75
N SER A 49 -12.84 43.79 -4.07
CA SER A 49 -12.64 42.47 -4.72
C SER A 49 -11.19 42.18 -5.14
N GLY A 50 -10.26 43.09 -4.83
CA GLY A 50 -8.84 42.95 -5.18
C GLY A 50 -8.01 42.30 -4.08
N ASP A 51 -6.69 42.40 -4.21
CA ASP A 51 -5.75 41.96 -3.19
C ASP A 51 -5.40 43.12 -2.24
N GLY A 52 -5.13 42.79 -0.99
CA GLY A 52 -4.64 43.71 0.02
C GLY A 52 -3.24 43.31 0.46
N TYR A 53 -2.28 44.23 0.32
CA TYR A 53 -0.88 44.04 0.67
C TYR A 53 -0.53 44.86 1.91
N VAL A 54 0.13 44.26 2.90
CA VAL A 54 0.56 44.98 4.11
C VAL A 54 1.81 45.79 3.81
N THR A 55 1.72 47.11 3.92
CA THR A 55 2.86 48.02 3.72
C THR A 55 3.53 48.39 5.03
N THR A 56 2.75 48.41 6.13
CA THR A 56 3.22 48.72 7.48
C THR A 56 2.53 47.84 8.51
N TRP A 57 3.28 47.31 9.48
CA TRP A 57 2.76 46.68 10.69
C TRP A 57 3.24 47.46 11.91
N TYR A 58 2.30 48.02 12.67
CA TYR A 58 2.61 48.99 13.73
C TYR A 58 3.01 48.30 15.03
N ASP A 59 4.03 48.87 15.71
CA ASP A 59 4.47 48.42 17.04
C ASP A 59 3.52 48.96 18.12
N GLN A 60 2.86 48.05 18.83
CA GLN A 60 1.89 48.37 19.87
C GLN A 60 2.51 48.89 21.18
N THR A 61 3.83 48.87 21.30
CA THR A 61 4.57 49.49 22.42
C THR A 61 4.84 50.98 22.21
N GLY A 62 4.51 51.52 21.04
CA GLY A 62 4.88 52.89 20.64
C GLY A 62 6.29 53.00 20.06
N GLY A 63 6.93 51.86 19.76
CA GLY A 63 8.20 51.77 19.03
C GLY A 63 8.05 51.93 17.52
N GLU A 64 9.05 51.47 16.78
CA GLU A 64 9.10 51.62 15.31
C GLU A 64 8.30 50.53 14.58
N ALA A 65 7.52 50.93 13.59
CA ALA A 65 6.74 50.01 12.76
C ALA A 65 7.64 49.20 11.80
N MET A 66 7.23 47.97 11.48
CA MET A 66 7.84 47.24 10.36
C MET A 66 7.22 47.71 9.05
N THR A 67 8.02 47.92 8.01
CA THR A 67 7.57 48.43 6.72
C THR A 67 8.20 47.66 5.57
N ASN A 68 7.56 47.72 4.40
CA ASN A 68 8.19 47.40 3.12
C ASN A 68 7.66 48.33 2.02
N THR A 69 8.56 49.13 1.45
CA THR A 69 8.23 50.10 0.39
C THR A 69 8.27 49.50 -1.00
N ASP A 70 8.83 48.30 -1.16
CA ASP A 70 8.85 47.58 -2.43
C ASP A 70 7.56 46.79 -2.60
N VAL A 71 6.71 47.25 -3.53
CA VAL A 71 5.40 46.65 -3.84
C VAL A 71 5.48 45.18 -4.24
N THR A 72 6.63 44.70 -4.73
CA THR A 72 6.83 43.30 -5.16
C THR A 72 7.18 42.37 -4.01
N ARG A 73 7.45 42.92 -2.82
CA ARG A 73 7.91 42.21 -1.62
C ARG A 73 6.98 42.41 -0.41
N GLN A 74 5.83 43.04 -0.60
CA GLN A 74 4.83 43.21 0.45
C GLN A 74 4.03 41.91 0.66
N PRO A 75 3.86 41.44 1.90
CA PRO A 75 3.03 40.27 2.18
C PRO A 75 1.54 40.59 2.01
N LYS A 76 0.71 39.55 1.86
CA LYS A 76 -0.74 39.69 1.65
C LYS A 76 -1.54 39.58 2.95
N ILE A 77 -2.70 40.22 3.02
CA ILE A 77 -3.71 40.09 4.10
C ILE A 77 -5.12 39.89 3.53
N VAL A 78 -5.34 40.22 2.26
CA VAL A 78 -6.56 39.93 1.50
C VAL A 78 -6.14 39.34 0.16
N ASP A 79 -6.72 38.21 -0.22
CA ASP A 79 -6.54 37.57 -1.51
C ASP A 79 -7.88 37.53 -2.25
N GLN A 80 -7.97 38.19 -3.40
CA GLN A 80 -9.19 38.23 -4.21
C GLN A 80 -10.46 38.65 -3.44
N GLY A 81 -10.33 39.64 -2.55
CA GLY A 81 -11.40 40.14 -1.70
C GLY A 81 -11.75 39.27 -0.49
N GLN A 82 -11.10 38.11 -0.32
CA GLN A 82 -11.22 37.28 0.88
C GLN A 82 -10.10 37.60 1.86
N ILE A 83 -10.45 37.76 3.14
CA ILE A 83 -9.45 37.92 4.18
C ILE A 83 -8.67 36.62 4.30
N ILE A 84 -7.36 36.75 4.36
CA ILE A 84 -6.50 35.64 4.68
C ILE A 84 -6.67 35.30 6.15
N THR A 85 -7.00 34.04 6.45
CA THR A 85 -7.28 33.57 7.80
C THR A 85 -6.47 32.33 8.15
N THR A 86 -6.25 32.14 9.45
CA THR A 86 -5.74 30.90 10.05
C THR A 86 -6.77 29.78 9.90
N ASP A 87 -6.39 28.55 10.24
CA ASP A 87 -7.31 27.40 10.30
C ASP A 87 -8.48 27.62 11.30
N THR A 88 -8.32 28.59 12.22
CA THR A 88 -9.31 29.02 13.22
C THR A 88 -10.14 30.23 12.77
N GLY A 89 -9.99 30.67 11.52
CA GLY A 89 -10.74 31.80 10.97
C GLY A 89 -10.28 33.18 11.46
N LYS A 90 -9.15 33.26 12.17
CA LYS A 90 -8.58 34.55 12.64
C LYS A 90 -7.74 35.18 11.52
N PRO A 91 -7.69 36.52 11.40
CA PRO A 91 -6.94 37.19 10.33
C PRO A 91 -5.43 36.94 10.47
N ALA A 92 -4.73 36.73 9.35
CA ALA A 92 -3.29 36.44 9.32
C ALA A 92 -2.56 37.08 8.14
N ILE A 93 -1.31 37.50 8.35
CA ILE A 93 -0.47 38.05 7.27
C ILE A 93 0.24 36.88 6.57
N TYR A 94 0.07 36.77 5.25
CA TYR A 94 0.71 35.75 4.43
C TYR A 94 2.01 36.20 3.81
N PHE A 95 3.06 35.45 4.09
CA PHE A 95 4.37 35.62 3.49
C PHE A 95 4.59 34.53 2.46
N LEU A 96 5.22 34.91 1.36
CA LEU A 96 5.71 34.04 0.30
C LEU A 96 7.24 34.15 0.25
N ASP A 97 7.90 33.02 0.08
CA ASP A 97 9.30 32.99 -0.33
C ASP A 97 9.46 33.29 -1.83
N LYS A 98 10.69 33.22 -2.35
CA LYS A 98 10.97 33.49 -3.77
C LYS A 98 10.39 32.47 -4.75
N PHE A 99 10.14 31.23 -4.32
CA PHE A 99 9.67 30.15 -5.19
C PHE A 99 8.17 30.26 -5.40
N ASP A 100 7.43 30.65 -4.36
CA ASP A 100 5.98 30.81 -4.41
C ASP A 100 5.56 32.24 -4.80
N SER A 101 6.44 33.22 -4.63
CA SER A 101 6.18 34.60 -5.00
C SER A 101 6.16 34.79 -6.52
N PRO A 102 5.09 35.39 -7.10
CA PRO A 102 5.02 35.71 -8.52
C PRO A 102 6.14 36.63 -9.01
N SER A 103 6.77 37.40 -8.11
CA SER A 103 7.88 38.30 -8.43
C SER A 103 9.24 37.61 -8.45
N GLY A 104 9.32 36.33 -8.07
CA GLY A 104 10.58 35.61 -7.88
C GLY A 104 11.43 36.14 -6.73
N THR A 105 10.82 36.87 -5.78
CA THR A 105 11.49 37.46 -4.61
C THR A 105 10.67 37.25 -3.36
N SER A 106 11.35 37.02 -2.24
CA SER A 106 10.68 36.79 -0.95
C SER A 106 9.98 38.06 -0.45
N THR A 107 8.78 37.88 0.11
CA THR A 107 8.06 38.93 0.81
C THR A 107 8.53 39.06 2.25
N TYR A 108 8.53 40.28 2.78
CA TYR A 108 8.94 40.54 4.16
C TYR A 108 8.43 41.88 4.69
N LEU A 109 8.46 42.03 6.01
CA LEU A 109 8.31 43.29 6.73
C LEU A 109 9.49 43.46 7.67
N SER A 110 10.06 44.66 7.75
CA SER A 110 11.18 44.93 8.67
C SER A 110 11.15 46.35 9.24
N SER A 111 11.63 46.50 10.47
CA SER A 111 12.00 47.81 11.04
C SER A 111 13.53 47.89 11.04
N ALA A 112 14.13 48.17 9.88
CA ALA A 112 15.58 48.26 9.76
C ALA A 112 16.14 49.61 10.27
N ASP A 113 17.40 49.61 10.70
CA ASP A 113 18.12 50.80 11.16
C ASP A 113 17.45 51.53 12.36
N ARG A 114 16.95 50.75 13.32
CA ARG A 114 16.20 51.28 14.47
C ARG A 114 16.99 52.32 15.25
N ALA A 115 16.35 53.44 15.58
CA ALA A 115 16.93 54.49 16.41
C ALA A 115 17.18 54.02 17.86
N THR A 116 16.36 53.07 18.33
CA THR A 116 16.55 52.39 19.62
C THR A 116 16.97 50.94 19.36
N THR A 117 18.23 50.63 19.68
CA THR A 117 18.77 49.28 19.57
C THR A 117 18.18 48.35 20.62
N LEU A 118 18.09 47.06 20.28
CA LEU A 118 17.57 45.99 21.13
C LEU A 118 18.75 45.22 21.73
N GLU A 119 18.83 45.18 23.05
CA GLU A 119 19.78 44.31 23.75
C GLU A 119 19.21 42.89 23.83
N ILE A 120 19.98 41.90 23.36
CA ILE A 120 19.55 40.50 23.30
C ILE A 120 20.40 39.56 24.20
N THR A 121 21.02 40.08 25.26
CA THR A 121 21.63 39.23 26.31
C THR A 121 20.59 38.53 27.15
N ASN A 122 19.42 39.16 27.34
CA ASN A 122 18.34 38.67 28.17
C ASN A 122 16.99 39.08 27.58
N TYR A 123 16.27 38.14 26.96
CA TYR A 123 15.07 38.43 26.19
C TYR A 123 14.08 37.26 26.15
N PHE A 124 12.84 37.60 25.83
CA PHE A 124 11.83 36.68 25.36
C PHE A 124 11.43 37.07 23.94
N PHE A 125 11.42 36.07 23.06
CA PHE A 125 11.06 36.20 21.66
C PHE A 125 9.99 35.16 21.32
N SER A 126 8.85 35.62 20.83
CA SER A 126 7.74 34.76 20.43
C SER A 126 7.19 35.15 19.07
N MET A 127 6.72 34.14 18.33
CA MET A 127 5.91 34.31 17.12
C MET A 127 4.73 33.34 17.15
N VAL A 128 3.57 33.78 16.65
CA VAL A 128 2.45 32.87 16.34
C VAL A 128 2.41 32.68 14.84
N VAL A 129 2.73 31.45 14.40
CA VAL A 129 3.14 31.16 13.02
C VAL A 129 2.68 29.78 12.57
N LYS A 130 2.51 29.63 11.25
CA LYS A 130 2.35 28.36 10.53
C LYS A 130 3.14 28.43 9.21
N ARG A 131 3.81 27.34 8.85
CA ARG A 131 4.43 27.11 7.55
C ARG A 131 3.47 26.32 6.65
N ASP A 132 3.28 26.74 5.42
CA ASP A 132 2.38 26.05 4.47
C ASP A 132 3.11 25.22 3.42
N VAL A 133 4.33 25.60 3.03
CA VAL A 133 5.09 24.93 1.97
C VAL A 133 6.50 24.59 2.46
N ASP A 134 7.00 23.41 2.07
CA ASP A 134 8.36 22.96 2.31
C ASP A 134 9.14 22.93 0.99
N HIS A 135 10.24 23.71 0.91
CA HIS A 135 11.13 23.77 -0.24
C HIS A 135 12.52 23.19 0.06
N ASP A 136 12.65 22.31 1.07
CA ASP A 136 13.91 21.70 1.53
C ASP A 136 14.99 22.74 1.91
N MET A 137 14.55 23.93 2.33
CA MET A 137 15.41 25.03 2.75
C MET A 137 15.15 25.40 4.22
N GLU A 138 16.21 25.86 4.90
CA GLU A 138 16.10 26.38 6.26
C GLU A 138 15.50 27.80 6.24
N ASN A 139 14.19 27.84 6.13
CA ASN A 139 13.39 29.06 6.02
C ASN A 139 13.54 29.93 7.27
N THR A 140 13.72 31.23 7.07
CA THR A 140 13.68 32.21 8.15
C THR A 140 12.25 32.70 8.34
N PHE A 141 11.67 32.50 9.52
CA PHE A 141 10.34 33.01 9.85
C PHE A 141 10.40 34.48 10.23
N GLY A 142 11.35 34.82 11.09
CA GLY A 142 11.56 36.17 11.58
C GLY A 142 12.66 36.20 12.64
N GLY A 143 13.10 37.40 12.97
CA GLY A 143 14.20 37.57 13.90
C GLY A 143 14.53 39.00 14.25
N ILE A 144 15.55 39.12 15.09
CA ILE A 144 16.19 40.34 15.52
C ILE A 144 17.65 40.24 15.07
N ASP A 145 18.12 41.23 14.31
CA ASP A 145 19.43 41.20 13.67
C ASP A 145 20.04 42.59 13.45
N THR A 146 21.25 42.61 12.87
CA THR A 146 21.85 43.82 12.32
C THR A 146 21.75 43.79 10.81
N ARG A 147 21.27 44.87 10.21
CA ARG A 147 21.08 44.95 8.76
C ARG A 147 22.34 44.55 7.99
N GLY A 148 22.21 43.55 7.11
CA GLY A 148 23.30 43.09 6.25
C GLY A 148 24.34 42.17 6.92
N ARG A 149 24.06 41.67 8.13
CA ARG A 149 24.86 40.63 8.80
C ARG A 149 24.01 39.40 9.05
N ALA A 150 24.09 38.43 8.13
CA ALA A 150 23.38 37.17 8.27
C ALA A 150 23.80 36.43 9.56
N HIS A 151 22.81 35.85 10.24
CA HIS A 151 22.99 34.95 11.39
C HIS A 151 23.65 35.55 12.64
N GLU A 152 23.73 36.87 12.76
CA GLU A 152 24.16 37.54 14.00
C GLU A 152 22.93 38.11 14.73
N GLY A 153 22.29 37.30 15.59
CA GLY A 153 21.19 37.76 16.44
C GLY A 153 20.28 36.65 16.95
N ALA A 154 19.01 36.97 17.19
CA ALA A 154 17.99 36.02 17.64
C ALA A 154 17.03 35.72 16.50
N TRP A 155 17.02 34.48 15.99
CA TRP A 155 16.29 34.12 14.77
C TRP A 155 15.51 32.83 14.96
N TYR A 156 14.24 32.83 14.54
CA TYR A 156 13.57 31.58 14.22
C TYR A 156 13.85 31.21 12.78
N ARG A 157 14.63 30.15 12.62
CA ARG A 157 15.03 29.62 11.32
C ARG A 157 14.94 28.11 11.35
N GLY A 158 13.77 27.59 11.05
CA GLY A 158 13.35 26.23 11.31
C GLY A 158 14.11 25.48 12.40
N ILE A 159 14.71 24.34 12.06
CA ILE A 159 15.46 23.50 13.02
C ILE A 159 16.80 24.11 13.49
N GLN A 160 17.25 25.21 12.88
CA GLN A 160 18.52 25.91 13.18
C GLN A 160 18.31 27.33 13.71
N SER A 161 17.41 27.49 14.69
CA SER A 161 17.20 28.79 15.34
C SER A 161 18.46 29.29 16.05
N TYR A 162 18.78 30.58 15.89
CA TYR A 162 20.04 31.20 16.38
C TYR A 162 19.84 32.02 17.64
N ILE A 163 20.86 32.04 18.51
CA ILE A 163 20.88 32.75 19.78
C ILE A 163 22.09 33.66 19.83
N ASN A 164 21.90 34.97 19.71
CA ASN A 164 22.91 36.04 19.82
C ASN A 164 24.02 36.05 18.76
N THR A 165 24.51 34.89 18.33
CA THR A 165 25.61 34.69 17.39
C THR A 165 25.27 33.60 16.39
N SER A 166 26.06 33.49 15.32
CA SER A 166 25.95 32.43 14.32
C SER A 166 26.45 31.07 14.80
N SER A 167 27.10 31.05 15.98
CA SER A 167 27.68 29.86 16.58
C SER A 167 26.75 29.20 17.60
N ALA A 168 25.98 29.98 18.36
CA ALA A 168 24.99 29.45 19.30
C ALA A 168 23.66 29.12 18.60
N ARG A 169 23.25 27.86 18.68
CA ARG A 169 22.09 27.31 17.98
C ARG A 169 21.19 26.53 18.92
N ALA A 170 19.88 26.65 18.71
CA ALA A 170 18.85 25.92 19.44
C ALA A 170 18.95 24.38 19.27
N GLY A 171 19.40 23.91 18.10
CA GLY A 171 19.53 22.48 17.80
C GLY A 171 18.20 21.72 17.85
N LEU A 172 17.16 22.21 17.16
CA LEU A 172 15.81 21.65 17.24
C LEU A 172 15.57 20.44 16.32
N SER A 173 16.59 20.04 15.56
CA SER A 173 16.51 18.84 14.71
C SER A 173 16.22 17.60 15.56
N GLY A 174 15.16 16.86 15.22
CA GLY A 174 14.70 15.69 15.97
C GLY A 174 14.11 16.00 17.35
N LYS A 175 13.77 17.27 17.64
CA LYS A 175 13.18 17.70 18.92
C LYS A 175 11.67 17.94 18.87
N GLY A 176 11.00 17.49 17.80
CA GLY A 176 9.53 17.54 17.68
C GLY A 176 8.95 18.93 17.36
N LEU A 177 9.72 19.82 16.74
CA LEU A 177 9.18 21.07 16.18
C LEU A 177 8.33 20.75 14.94
N VAL A 178 7.06 21.18 14.93
CA VAL A 178 6.08 20.91 13.86
C VAL A 178 5.65 22.22 13.22
N GLU A 179 6.36 22.66 12.18
CA GLU A 179 6.19 24.00 11.60
C GLU A 179 4.84 24.19 10.87
N SER A 180 4.20 23.10 10.48
CA SER A 180 2.87 23.10 9.83
C SER A 180 1.71 23.34 10.79
N LEU A 181 1.94 23.29 12.10
CA LEU A 181 0.91 23.61 13.09
C LEU A 181 0.89 25.12 13.35
N PHE A 182 -0.29 25.72 13.27
CA PHE A 182 -0.50 27.09 13.72
C PHE A 182 -0.40 27.17 15.25
N ARG A 183 0.77 27.59 15.74
CA ARG A 183 1.12 27.60 17.17
C ARG A 183 2.05 28.78 17.53
N PRO A 184 2.07 29.20 18.80
CA PRO A 184 3.15 30.01 19.33
C PRO A 184 4.47 29.23 19.37
N ILE A 185 5.54 29.79 18.81
CA ILE A 185 6.92 29.37 19.03
C ILE A 185 7.61 30.39 19.93
N MET A 186 8.29 29.93 20.97
CA MET A 186 8.82 30.79 22.03
C MET A 186 10.28 30.45 22.36
N MET A 187 11.07 31.48 22.60
CA MET A 187 12.49 31.41 22.89
C MET A 187 12.72 32.37 24.03
N ARG A 188 13.26 31.84 25.12
CA ARG A 188 13.71 32.62 26.27
C ARG A 188 15.21 32.47 26.35
N ASN A 189 15.92 33.58 26.48
CA ASN A 189 17.33 33.59 26.83
C ASN A 189 17.53 34.47 28.06
N ARG A 190 18.16 33.92 29.10
CA ARG A 190 18.50 34.62 30.35
C ARG A 190 20.00 34.90 30.50
N GLY A 191 20.79 34.63 29.45
CA GLY A 191 22.25 34.67 29.45
C GLY A 191 22.88 33.38 30.02
N ASP A 192 22.36 32.88 31.14
CA ASP A 192 22.83 31.62 31.74
C ASP A 192 22.19 30.36 31.13
N ARG A 193 20.97 30.51 30.60
CA ARG A 193 20.09 29.45 30.10
C ARG A 193 19.23 29.99 28.97
N ALA A 194 19.08 29.21 27.91
CA ALA A 194 18.10 29.42 26.86
C ALA A 194 17.17 28.23 26.73
N GLU A 195 15.92 28.49 26.40
CA GLU A 195 14.88 27.48 26.27
C GLU A 195 14.01 27.77 25.05
N PHE A 196 13.49 26.69 24.47
CA PHE A 196 12.73 26.70 23.23
C PHE A 196 11.45 25.92 23.41
N TRP A 197 10.33 26.52 23.03
CA TRP A 197 9.03 25.91 23.11
C TRP A 197 8.28 26.02 21.79
N GLN A 198 7.42 25.03 21.55
CA GLN A 198 6.30 25.16 20.63
C GLN A 198 5.03 24.82 21.41
N GLY A 199 4.12 25.78 21.48
CA GLY A 199 2.94 25.70 22.33
C GLY A 199 3.29 25.49 23.81
N ASN A 200 2.61 24.56 24.46
CA ASN A 200 2.89 24.15 25.85
C ASN A 200 4.11 23.22 26.00
N THR A 201 4.78 22.83 24.92
CA THR A 201 5.86 21.84 24.97
C THR A 201 7.25 22.50 24.94
N LEU A 202 8.07 22.19 25.95
CA LEU A 202 9.49 22.56 25.97
C LEU A 202 10.29 21.60 25.09
N LEU A 203 10.77 22.09 23.94
CA LEU A 203 11.50 21.30 22.95
C LEU A 203 12.97 21.12 23.31
N ASN A 204 13.60 22.17 23.86
CA ASN A 204 15.01 22.10 24.25
C ASN A 204 15.39 23.12 25.34
N THR A 205 16.42 22.79 26.12
CA THR A 205 17.12 23.69 27.05
C THR A 205 18.61 23.67 26.75
N LEU A 206 19.22 24.84 26.68
CA LEU A 206 20.66 25.05 26.58
C LEU A 206 21.13 25.85 27.79
N ASP A 207 22.28 25.48 28.33
CA ASP A 207 22.95 26.24 29.38
C ASP A 207 24.25 26.88 28.87
N SER A 208 24.75 27.85 29.61
CA SER A 208 25.98 28.58 29.30
C SER A 208 27.25 27.70 29.35
N ALA A 209 27.17 26.48 29.89
CA ALA A 209 28.27 25.53 29.87
C ALA A 209 28.34 24.77 28.53
N GLY A 210 27.19 24.42 27.96
CA GLY A 210 27.06 23.81 26.63
C GLY A 210 27.15 24.83 25.49
N GLU A 211 26.63 26.04 25.69
CA GLU A 211 26.66 27.14 24.73
C GLU A 211 27.17 28.44 25.38
N PRO A 212 28.48 28.72 25.32
CA PRO A 212 29.07 29.87 26.01
C PRO A 212 28.62 31.24 25.44
N ASP A 213 28.04 31.25 24.24
CA ASP A 213 27.59 32.46 23.54
C ASP A 213 26.20 32.96 23.98
N LEU A 214 25.51 32.25 24.90
CA LEU A 214 24.20 32.66 25.42
C LEU A 214 24.20 34.03 26.11
N ASP A 215 25.29 34.43 26.77
CA ASP A 215 25.45 35.73 27.43
C ASP A 215 26.28 36.74 26.60
N SER A 216 26.45 36.48 25.31
CA SER A 216 27.25 37.36 24.44
C SER A 216 26.58 38.74 24.27
N PRO A 217 27.20 39.85 24.74
CA PRO A 217 26.59 41.17 24.67
C PRO A 217 26.41 41.64 23.23
N LYS A 218 25.14 41.85 22.83
CA LYS A 218 24.76 42.25 21.48
C LYS A 218 23.63 43.27 21.52
N THR A 219 23.83 44.36 20.77
CA THR A 219 22.81 45.36 20.47
C THR A 219 22.49 45.29 18.99
N LEU A 220 21.22 45.11 18.67
CA LEU A 220 20.72 44.89 17.31
C LEU A 220 19.76 46.02 16.91
N ASP A 221 19.66 46.29 15.61
CA ASP A 221 18.93 47.45 15.08
C ASP A 221 17.89 47.07 14.04
N GLN A 222 17.52 45.79 13.94
CA GLN A 222 16.48 45.33 13.03
C GLN A 222 15.59 44.27 13.69
N VAL A 223 14.29 44.34 13.40
CA VAL A 223 13.31 43.27 13.61
C VAL A 223 12.67 42.99 12.26
N HIS A 224 12.49 41.72 11.90
CA HIS A 224 11.91 41.33 10.63
C HIS A 224 11.04 40.07 10.73
N VAL A 225 10.12 39.94 9.78
CA VAL A 225 9.29 38.74 9.52
C VAL A 225 9.30 38.50 8.01
N GLY A 226 9.41 37.25 7.58
CA GLY A 226 9.54 36.88 6.17
C GLY A 226 10.99 36.71 5.75
N GLY A 227 11.26 36.92 4.46
CA GLY A 227 12.64 36.99 3.98
C GLY A 227 13.48 38.03 4.74
N SER A 228 14.75 37.72 5.02
CA SER A 228 15.66 38.75 5.53
C SER A 228 16.08 39.64 4.35
N SER A 229 16.26 40.94 4.56
CA SER A 229 16.70 41.86 3.49
C SER A 229 18.08 41.49 2.88
N SER A 230 18.81 40.55 3.50
CA SER A 230 20.11 40.04 3.09
C SER A 230 20.11 38.65 2.44
N GLU A 231 19.08 37.83 2.63
CA GLU A 231 19.02 36.46 2.12
C GLU A 231 17.65 36.14 1.51
N ASP A 232 17.66 35.64 0.27
CA ASP A 232 16.47 35.23 -0.49
C ASP A 232 15.95 33.83 -0.04
N ASN A 233 16.05 33.53 1.25
CA ASN A 233 15.65 32.29 1.93
C ASN A 233 14.47 32.57 2.88
N GLY A 234 13.41 33.19 2.35
CA GLY A 234 12.18 33.49 3.09
C GLY A 234 11.39 32.26 3.48
N PHE A 235 10.22 32.46 4.08
CA PHE A 235 9.28 31.39 4.39
C PHE A 235 7.96 31.62 3.66
N THR A 236 7.28 30.53 3.29
CA THR A 236 5.90 30.56 2.82
C THR A 236 4.97 30.09 3.94
N GLY A 237 4.08 30.97 4.40
CA GLY A 237 3.19 30.71 5.53
C GLY A 237 2.60 31.98 6.14
N TYR A 238 1.80 31.82 7.19
CA TYR A 238 1.14 32.95 7.86
C TYR A 238 1.73 33.26 9.24
N VAL A 239 1.80 34.56 9.57
CA VAL A 239 2.17 35.07 10.91
C VAL A 239 1.09 36.04 11.39
N THR A 240 0.68 35.89 12.65
CA THR A 240 -0.35 36.76 13.27
C THR A 240 0.21 37.67 14.36
N GLU A 241 1.33 37.28 14.97
CA GLU A 241 1.93 37.96 16.11
C GLU A 241 3.44 37.72 16.19
N LEU A 242 4.21 38.76 16.50
CA LEU A 242 5.62 38.73 16.86
C LEU A 242 5.85 39.65 18.06
N ILE A 243 6.41 39.09 19.13
CA ILE A 243 6.71 39.85 20.35
C ILE A 243 8.18 39.65 20.74
N VAL A 244 8.82 40.76 21.05
CA VAL A 244 10.17 40.83 21.61
C VAL A 244 10.18 41.79 22.79
N PHE A 245 10.58 41.32 23.96
CA PHE A 245 10.86 42.20 25.10
C PHE A 245 12.07 41.71 25.90
N PRO A 246 12.79 42.62 26.58
CA PRO A 246 13.83 42.22 27.50
C PRO A 246 13.21 41.43 28.65
N TRP A 247 13.83 40.32 29.03
CA TRP A 247 13.23 39.41 30.01
C TRP A 247 13.43 39.91 31.45
N TYR A 248 12.31 40.09 32.16
CA TYR A 248 12.27 40.49 33.57
C TYR A 248 11.30 39.64 34.43
N GLY A 249 10.78 38.54 33.85
CA GLY A 249 9.76 37.68 34.46
C GLY A 249 10.33 36.55 35.33
N ASP A 250 9.43 35.82 35.99
CA ASP A 250 9.74 34.54 36.63
C ASP A 250 9.65 33.37 35.64
N ASP A 251 10.06 32.17 36.07
CA ASP A 251 10.14 31.01 35.19
C ASP A 251 8.81 30.53 34.58
N SER A 252 7.65 30.99 35.08
CA SER A 252 6.33 30.63 34.56
C SER A 252 5.88 31.46 33.35
N TRP A 253 6.57 32.57 33.04
CA TRP A 253 6.08 33.52 32.03
C TRP A 253 5.92 32.96 30.61
N PRO A 254 6.81 32.10 30.04
CA PRO A 254 6.60 31.53 28.72
C PRO A 254 5.25 30.83 28.59
N ILE A 255 4.89 30.06 29.63
CA ILE A 255 3.63 29.32 29.71
C ILE A 255 2.44 30.28 29.89
N ASN A 256 2.55 31.29 30.76
CA ASN A 256 1.49 32.30 30.90
C ASN A 256 1.23 33.07 29.59
N TYR A 257 2.30 33.42 28.87
CA TYR A 257 2.19 34.05 27.57
C TYR A 257 1.56 33.11 26.54
N TYR A 258 1.97 31.83 26.54
CA TYR A 258 1.36 30.82 25.68
C TYR A 258 -0.15 30.72 25.90
N VAL A 259 -0.61 30.59 27.15
CA VAL A 259 -2.04 30.49 27.47
C VAL A 259 -2.82 31.69 26.92
N ASP A 260 -2.30 32.91 27.09
CA ASP A 260 -2.92 34.13 26.55
C ASP A 260 -2.94 34.15 25.01
N ALA A 261 -1.80 33.86 24.38
CA ALA A 261 -1.67 33.90 22.92
C ALA A 261 -2.46 32.77 22.25
N ALA A 262 -2.36 31.54 22.74
CA ALA A 262 -3.08 30.38 22.25
C ALA A 262 -4.59 30.55 22.45
N GLY A 263 -5.03 31.06 23.60
CA GLY A 263 -6.45 31.34 23.83
C GLY A 263 -7.01 32.42 22.91
N ALA A 264 -6.25 33.48 22.64
CA ALA A 264 -6.67 34.53 21.71
C ALA A 264 -6.72 34.03 20.25
N TRP A 265 -5.68 33.32 19.82
CA TRP A 265 -5.54 32.87 18.42
C TRP A 265 -6.21 31.52 18.14
N GLU A 266 -6.74 30.86 19.16
CA GLU A 266 -7.20 29.46 19.14
C GLU A 266 -6.07 28.52 18.64
N ALA A 267 -4.83 28.88 18.99
CA ALA A 267 -3.59 28.31 18.48
C ALA A 267 -2.96 27.34 19.48
N GLY A 268 -3.76 26.58 20.20
CA GLY A 268 -3.27 25.59 21.17
C GLY A 268 -4.19 25.40 22.35
N THR A 269 -3.91 24.33 23.08
CA THR A 269 -4.60 24.00 24.31
C THR A 269 -4.21 24.96 25.43
N THR A 270 -5.18 25.43 26.18
CA THR A 270 -4.96 26.47 27.22
C THR A 270 -5.07 25.94 28.66
N ASP A 271 -5.50 24.69 28.81
CA ASP A 271 -5.64 24.00 30.09
C ASP A 271 -5.12 22.57 29.89
N TRP A 272 -4.11 22.15 30.65
CA TRP A 272 -3.51 20.82 30.58
C TRP A 272 -2.81 20.46 31.89
N ASN A 273 -2.54 19.17 32.09
CA ASN A 273 -1.71 18.72 33.20
C ASN A 273 -0.21 18.89 32.85
N GLU A 274 0.50 19.82 33.52
CA GLU A 274 1.93 20.10 33.27
C GLU A 274 2.87 18.94 33.62
N ASP A 275 2.44 18.01 34.48
CA ASP A 275 3.23 16.85 34.90
C ASP A 275 3.03 15.63 33.98
N ALA A 276 2.12 15.71 33.01
CA ALA A 276 1.82 14.61 32.10
C ALA A 276 2.99 14.27 31.19
N ILE A 277 3.17 12.97 30.94
CA ILE A 277 4.12 12.46 29.96
C ILE A 277 3.44 12.23 28.61
N LEU A 278 2.18 11.80 28.63
CA LEU A 278 1.35 11.65 27.45
C LEU A 278 1.14 13.01 26.75
N PRO A 279 1.08 13.03 25.41
CA PRO A 279 0.90 14.26 24.66
C PRO A 279 -0.40 14.99 25.03
N GLN A 280 -0.31 16.30 25.29
CA GLN A 280 -1.44 17.20 25.52
C GLN A 280 -1.34 18.47 24.65
N LEU A 281 -1.01 18.27 23.37
CA LEU A 281 -0.85 19.32 22.37
C LEU A 281 -2.17 19.83 21.80
N PHE A 282 -3.25 19.07 21.95
CA PHE A 282 -4.60 19.38 21.44
C PHE A 282 -5.66 19.13 22.51
N ASP A 283 -6.79 19.85 22.42
CA ASP A 283 -7.84 19.81 23.43
C ASP A 283 -8.43 18.41 23.60
N TYR A 284 -8.60 17.67 22.50
CA TYR A 284 -9.06 16.28 22.57
C TYR A 284 -8.10 15.41 23.40
N GLN A 285 -6.78 15.65 23.35
CA GLN A 285 -5.81 14.90 24.13
C GLN A 285 -5.96 15.17 25.63
N VAL A 286 -6.24 16.41 26.00
CA VAL A 286 -6.51 16.77 27.41
C VAL A 286 -7.78 16.09 27.90
N VAL A 287 -8.86 16.12 27.12
CA VAL A 287 -10.10 15.42 27.49
C VAL A 287 -9.89 13.92 27.69
N LEU A 288 -9.05 13.29 26.85
CA LEU A 288 -8.70 11.89 26.99
C LEU A 288 -7.81 11.64 28.22
N TYR A 289 -6.81 12.50 28.45
CA TYR A 289 -5.93 12.43 29.62
C TYR A 289 -6.71 12.60 30.93
N ASP A 290 -7.58 13.60 31.01
CA ASP A 290 -8.44 13.86 32.18
C ASP A 290 -9.30 12.62 32.51
N TRP A 291 -9.81 11.93 31.48
CA TRP A 291 -10.54 10.69 31.69
C TRP A 291 -9.63 9.58 32.25
N LEU A 292 -8.41 9.42 31.72
CA LEU A 292 -7.42 8.46 32.26
C LEU A 292 -7.08 8.77 33.71
N GLU A 293 -7.00 10.05 34.09
CA GLU A 293 -6.74 10.50 35.46
C GLU A 293 -7.88 10.13 36.42
N THR A 294 -9.12 10.05 35.92
CA THR A 294 -10.26 9.62 36.76
C THR A 294 -10.27 8.13 37.09
N LEU A 295 -9.51 7.30 36.37
CA LEU A 295 -9.56 5.84 36.53
C LEU A 295 -8.82 5.39 37.79
N THR A 296 -9.50 4.59 38.62
CA THR A 296 -8.87 3.89 39.74
C THR A 296 -8.43 2.48 39.35
N VAL A 297 -7.51 1.89 40.11
CA VAL A 297 -7.11 0.48 39.91
C VAL A 297 -8.34 -0.45 39.98
N GLU A 298 -9.34 -0.14 40.81
CA GLU A 298 -10.58 -0.92 40.92
C GLU A 298 -11.41 -0.85 39.62
N ASP A 299 -11.46 0.31 38.96
CA ASP A 299 -12.24 0.52 37.72
C ASP A 299 -11.79 -0.35 36.54
N VAL A 300 -10.53 -0.78 36.57
CA VAL A 300 -9.88 -1.61 35.55
C VAL A 300 -9.53 -3.00 36.08
N THR A 301 -9.96 -3.37 37.30
CA THR A 301 -9.68 -4.70 37.86
C THR A 301 -10.70 -5.73 37.36
N LEU A 302 -10.20 -6.77 36.69
CA LEU A 302 -11.03 -7.91 36.27
C LEU A 302 -11.21 -8.90 37.43
N LYS A 303 -12.42 -9.42 37.57
CA LYS A 303 -12.68 -10.59 38.43
C LYS A 303 -12.19 -11.86 37.73
N LEU A 304 -11.01 -12.33 38.10
CA LEU A 304 -10.39 -13.55 37.57
C LEU A 304 -10.97 -14.85 38.17
N GLY A 305 -10.58 -15.98 37.60
CA GLY A 305 -11.02 -17.33 38.04
C GLY A 305 -12.46 -17.66 37.65
N GLN A 306 -13.04 -16.90 36.72
CA GLN A 306 -14.37 -17.19 36.17
C GLN A 306 -14.27 -18.22 35.05
N THR A 307 -15.33 -18.99 34.86
CA THR A 307 -15.39 -20.07 33.87
C THR A 307 -16.22 -19.64 32.68
N PHE A 308 -15.65 -19.78 31.48
CA PHE A 308 -16.43 -19.69 30.26
C PHE A 308 -17.31 -20.93 30.15
N THR A 309 -18.57 -20.74 29.78
CA THR A 309 -19.55 -21.82 29.63
C THR A 309 -20.29 -21.64 28.31
N PHE A 310 -20.78 -22.75 27.77
CA PHE A 310 -21.46 -22.78 26.49
C PHE A 310 -22.54 -23.87 26.54
N ASP A 311 -23.73 -23.57 26.00
CA ASP A 311 -24.85 -24.50 25.90
C ASP A 311 -25.18 -24.75 24.42
N GLU A 312 -24.62 -25.83 23.88
CA GLU A 312 -24.78 -26.23 22.49
C GLU A 312 -26.24 -26.52 22.10
N THR A 313 -27.14 -26.76 23.05
CA THR A 313 -28.53 -27.14 22.76
C THR A 313 -29.41 -25.97 22.32
N LEU A 314 -28.93 -24.74 22.52
CA LEU A 314 -29.65 -23.51 22.19
C LEU A 314 -29.34 -22.98 20.79
N LEU A 315 -28.23 -23.41 20.19
CA LEU A 315 -27.75 -22.86 18.93
C LEU A 315 -28.18 -23.72 17.75
N SER A 316 -28.76 -23.06 16.73
CA SER A 316 -28.87 -23.64 15.40
C SER A 316 -27.48 -23.93 14.82
N ASP A 317 -27.38 -24.71 13.74
CA ASP A 317 -26.07 -24.93 13.10
C ASP A 317 -25.44 -23.62 12.60
N ASP A 318 -26.25 -22.65 12.15
CA ASP A 318 -25.77 -21.33 11.74
C ASP A 318 -25.29 -20.48 12.92
N ASP A 319 -26.03 -20.44 14.03
CA ASP A 319 -25.60 -19.69 15.22
C ASP A 319 -24.36 -20.33 15.88
N LEU A 320 -24.26 -21.66 15.80
CA LEU A 320 -23.10 -22.41 16.25
C LEU A 320 -21.87 -22.09 15.40
N ALA A 321 -22.03 -22.01 14.08
CA ALA A 321 -20.94 -21.65 13.17
C ALA A 321 -20.45 -20.21 13.37
N ASP A 322 -21.36 -19.27 13.65
CA ASP A 322 -21.00 -17.90 14.03
C ASP A 322 -20.15 -17.89 15.31
N LEU A 323 -20.58 -18.60 16.36
CA LEU A 323 -19.83 -18.69 17.62
C LEU A 323 -18.49 -19.41 17.43
N TRP A 324 -18.45 -20.47 16.64
CA TRP A 324 -17.25 -21.23 16.32
C TRP A 324 -16.15 -20.35 15.74
N VAL A 325 -16.48 -19.59 14.68
CA VAL A 325 -15.54 -18.65 14.05
C VAL A 325 -15.04 -17.61 15.05
N MET A 326 -15.92 -17.06 15.88
CA MET A 326 -15.53 -16.06 16.87
C MET A 326 -14.68 -16.63 18.02
N ALA A 327 -14.95 -17.87 18.45
CA ALA A 327 -14.30 -18.52 19.58
C ALA A 327 -12.91 -19.07 19.24
N GLU A 328 -12.70 -19.59 18.02
CA GLU A 328 -11.39 -20.14 17.60
C GLU A 328 -10.27 -19.09 17.63
N ASN A 329 -10.59 -17.83 17.33
CA ASN A 329 -9.64 -16.73 17.35
C ASN A 329 -9.72 -15.92 18.65
N LEU A 330 -10.39 -16.44 19.69
CA LEU A 330 -10.48 -15.77 20.99
C LEU A 330 -9.17 -15.94 21.75
N THR A 331 -8.59 -14.86 22.26
CA THR A 331 -7.33 -14.89 23.02
C THR A 331 -7.45 -14.12 24.34
N THR A 332 -6.66 -14.49 25.35
CA THR A 332 -6.56 -13.77 26.64
C THR A 332 -5.10 -13.45 26.98
N SER A 333 -4.46 -12.65 26.13
CA SER A 333 -3.06 -12.24 26.27
C SER A 333 -2.82 -11.33 27.48
N ARG A 334 -1.56 -10.93 27.70
CA ARG A 334 -1.23 -9.95 28.76
C ARG A 334 -1.91 -8.58 28.59
N VAL A 335 -2.40 -8.25 27.40
CA VAL A 335 -3.25 -7.06 27.15
C VAL A 335 -4.61 -7.18 27.83
N VAL A 336 -5.11 -8.40 27.98
CA VAL A 336 -6.36 -8.68 28.71
C VAL A 336 -6.10 -8.83 30.20
N ARG A 337 -5.14 -9.68 30.58
CA ARG A 337 -4.94 -10.14 31.97
C ARG A 337 -3.75 -9.52 32.70
N GLY A 338 -3.17 -8.45 32.17
CA GLY A 338 -2.12 -7.68 32.84
C GLY A 338 -2.55 -7.11 34.19
N GLU A 339 -1.58 -6.80 35.05
CA GLU A 339 -1.84 -6.18 36.35
C GLU A 339 -2.63 -4.86 36.17
N PRO A 340 -3.73 -4.65 36.91
CA PRO A 340 -4.63 -3.51 36.73
C PRO A 340 -3.94 -2.16 36.89
N GLU A 341 -2.87 -2.07 37.68
CA GLU A 341 -2.10 -0.85 37.89
C GLU A 341 -1.49 -0.29 36.61
N TRP A 342 -1.25 -1.11 35.58
CA TRP A 342 -0.70 -0.66 34.30
C TRP A 342 -1.75 -0.06 33.33
N TYR A 343 -3.00 0.07 33.78
CA TYR A 343 -4.09 0.70 33.00
C TYR A 343 -4.58 2.02 33.62
N VAL A 344 -3.89 2.53 34.63
CA VAL A 344 -4.11 3.86 35.22
C VAL A 344 -2.83 4.69 35.11
N LEU A 345 -2.91 6.02 35.19
CA LEU A 345 -1.73 6.88 35.00
C LEU A 345 -0.62 6.59 36.02
N ASP A 346 -0.96 6.58 37.30
CA ASP A 346 -0.05 6.20 38.40
C ASP A 346 -0.84 5.54 39.54
N ALA A 347 -0.51 4.29 39.86
CA ALA A 347 -1.13 3.55 40.95
C ALA A 347 -0.50 3.85 42.34
N GLY A 348 0.53 4.70 42.40
CA GLY A 348 1.24 5.09 43.63
C GLY A 348 2.19 4.02 44.17
N ASN A 349 2.45 2.95 43.40
CA ASN A 349 3.32 1.84 43.77
C ASN A 349 4.47 1.62 42.77
N GLY A 350 4.75 2.61 41.90
CA GLY A 350 5.75 2.53 40.84
C GLY A 350 5.25 1.80 39.58
N LYS A 351 3.95 1.49 39.49
CA LYS A 351 3.27 0.98 38.30
C LYS A 351 2.22 1.99 37.84
N GLY A 352 2.03 2.07 36.53
CA GLY A 352 1.15 3.04 35.90
C GLY A 352 1.64 3.39 34.51
N ILE A 353 0.77 4.00 33.72
CA ILE A 353 1.07 4.44 32.36
C ILE A 353 2.26 5.39 32.36
N GLU A 354 2.37 6.27 33.35
CA GLU A 354 3.41 7.30 33.43
C GLU A 354 4.30 7.15 34.68
N ALA A 355 3.92 6.30 35.63
CA ALA A 355 4.57 6.14 36.94
C ALA A 355 6.09 5.86 36.89
N THR A 356 6.61 5.41 35.75
CA THR A 356 8.04 5.11 35.56
C THR A 356 8.86 6.26 34.99
N GLY A 357 8.24 7.40 34.67
CA GLY A 357 8.88 8.48 33.90
C GLY A 357 8.90 8.24 32.39
N GLU A 358 8.26 7.17 31.92
CA GLU A 358 8.07 6.81 30.51
C GLU A 358 6.66 6.24 30.34
N VAL A 359 6.09 6.41 29.14
CA VAL A 359 4.78 5.84 28.77
C VAL A 359 4.88 4.32 28.65
N ARG A 360 4.13 3.58 29.46
CA ARG A 360 4.10 2.11 29.49
C ARG A 360 2.67 1.60 29.57
N VAL A 361 2.24 0.79 28.61
CA VAL A 361 0.91 0.18 28.65
C VAL A 361 0.97 -1.24 28.07
N TRP A 362 0.11 -2.14 28.54
CA TRP A 362 -0.05 -3.45 27.92
C TRP A 362 -0.75 -3.32 26.57
N HIS A 363 0.00 -2.94 25.54
CA HIS A 363 -0.50 -2.83 24.17
C HIS A 363 -0.16 -4.04 23.29
N GLU A 364 0.69 -4.95 23.76
CA GLU A 364 1.12 -6.13 23.01
C GLU A 364 1.10 -7.45 23.82
N PRO A 365 0.96 -8.61 23.17
CA PRO A 365 0.64 -9.87 23.82
C PRO A 365 1.85 -10.68 24.36
N GLY A 366 3.09 -10.29 24.03
CA GLY A 366 4.33 -10.99 24.42
C GLY A 366 5.07 -11.73 23.31
N SER A 367 6.29 -12.18 23.62
CA SER A 367 7.26 -12.79 22.68
C SER A 367 6.86 -14.16 22.11
N GLY A 368 5.75 -14.74 22.56
CA GLY A 368 5.21 -16.02 22.06
C GLY A 368 4.26 -15.90 20.87
N TYR A 369 3.78 -14.70 20.57
CA TYR A 369 2.91 -14.44 19.42
C TYR A 369 3.79 -14.04 18.24
N GLY A 370 3.96 -14.92 17.24
CA GLY A 370 5.03 -14.95 16.23
C GLY A 370 5.16 -13.79 15.22
N GLY A 371 5.16 -12.54 15.67
CA GLY A 371 5.35 -11.35 14.84
C GLY A 371 6.16 -10.29 15.59
N ASN A 372 7.01 -9.58 14.85
CA ASN A 372 8.04 -8.68 15.35
C ASN A 372 7.91 -7.31 14.63
N PRO A 373 7.91 -6.12 15.27
CA PRO A 373 7.85 -5.76 16.72
C PRO A 373 6.52 -5.03 17.15
N ALA A 374 6.55 -4.14 18.16
CA ALA A 374 5.50 -3.80 19.16
C ALA A 374 4.09 -3.40 18.64
N ARG A 375 3.03 -3.84 19.34
CA ARG A 375 1.64 -3.97 18.85
C ARG A 375 0.62 -3.07 19.55
N SER A 376 -0.53 -2.83 18.90
CA SER A 376 -1.74 -2.16 19.41
C SER A 376 -2.85 -3.20 19.39
N TRP A 377 -3.05 -3.91 20.50
CA TRP A 377 -4.02 -5.00 20.64
C TRP A 377 -5.24 -4.57 21.46
N ALA A 378 -5.66 -3.30 21.35
CA ALA A 378 -6.84 -2.79 22.04
C ALA A 378 -8.14 -3.53 21.64
N ASN A 379 -8.16 -4.09 20.43
CA ASN A 379 -9.28 -4.85 19.90
C ASN A 379 -9.44 -6.24 20.54
N GLU A 380 -8.41 -6.83 21.15
CA GLU A 380 -8.51 -8.12 21.86
C GLU A 380 -9.45 -8.06 23.09
N PRO A 381 -9.21 -7.21 24.10
CA PRO A 381 -10.14 -7.06 25.22
C PRO A 381 -11.51 -6.55 24.76
N ALA A 382 -11.60 -5.75 23.70
CA ALA A 382 -12.86 -5.30 23.13
C ALA A 382 -13.68 -6.46 22.53
N GLN A 383 -13.03 -7.42 21.87
CA GLN A 383 -13.69 -8.61 21.34
C GLN A 383 -14.25 -9.46 22.48
N LEU A 384 -13.49 -9.67 23.56
CA LEU A 384 -13.99 -10.34 24.77
C LEU A 384 -15.16 -9.59 25.42
N TYR A 385 -15.11 -8.27 25.44
CA TYR A 385 -16.20 -7.44 25.95
C TYR A 385 -17.49 -7.62 25.13
N ALA A 386 -17.39 -7.73 23.81
CA ALA A 386 -18.52 -7.80 22.90
C ALA A 386 -19.04 -9.22 22.61
N LEU A 387 -18.26 -10.27 22.86
CA LEU A 387 -18.63 -11.65 22.54
C LEU A 387 -19.76 -12.17 23.46
N ASP A 388 -20.98 -12.23 22.93
CA ASP A 388 -22.11 -12.87 23.59
C ASP A 388 -22.06 -14.40 23.39
N ILE A 389 -22.13 -15.15 24.49
CA ILE A 389 -22.30 -16.60 24.49
C ILE A 389 -23.58 -16.90 25.26
N PRO A 390 -24.72 -17.19 24.61
CA PRO A 390 -25.99 -17.37 25.31
C PRO A 390 -26.03 -18.69 26.09
N LEU A 391 -26.67 -18.67 27.27
CA LEU A 391 -26.93 -19.86 28.10
C LEU A 391 -28.42 -20.10 28.35
N SER A 392 -28.77 -21.32 28.77
CA SER A 392 -30.15 -21.68 29.08
C SER A 392 -30.65 -20.88 30.29
N GLY A 393 -31.85 -20.30 30.14
CA GLY A 393 -32.42 -19.41 31.16
C GLY A 393 -32.00 -17.94 31.05
N GLY A 394 -31.28 -17.53 30.01
CA GLY A 394 -30.98 -16.12 29.70
C GLY A 394 -29.67 -15.59 30.29
N GLY A 395 -28.83 -16.47 30.85
CA GLY A 395 -27.48 -16.13 31.31
C GLY A 395 -26.49 -15.88 30.16
N ARG A 396 -25.24 -15.57 30.52
CA ARG A 396 -24.12 -15.35 29.61
C ARG A 396 -22.95 -16.25 29.97
N GLY A 397 -22.45 -16.95 28.96
CA GLY A 397 -21.42 -17.96 29.01
C GLY A 397 -20.02 -17.38 28.98
N ASN A 398 -19.85 -16.20 28.37
CA ASN A 398 -18.69 -15.35 28.55
C ASN A 398 -18.89 -14.51 29.82
N PRO A 399 -18.12 -14.74 30.90
CA PRO A 399 -18.26 -13.99 32.15
C PRO A 399 -17.82 -12.52 32.05
N TYR A 400 -17.16 -12.14 30.96
CA TYR A 400 -16.68 -10.77 30.71
C TYR A 400 -17.51 -10.02 29.66
N TYR A 401 -18.61 -10.61 29.18
CA TYR A 401 -19.53 -9.94 28.27
C TYR A 401 -20.08 -8.67 28.92
N LYS A 402 -19.83 -7.52 28.29
CA LYS A 402 -20.20 -6.19 28.79
C LYS A 402 -19.63 -5.85 30.18
N ASP A 403 -18.52 -6.45 30.58
CA ASP A 403 -17.82 -6.12 31.83
C ASP A 403 -17.13 -4.73 31.71
N PRO A 404 -17.46 -3.75 32.58
CA PRO A 404 -16.93 -2.40 32.46
C PRO A 404 -15.40 -2.33 32.54
N ALA A 405 -14.76 -3.17 33.37
CA ALA A 405 -13.30 -3.17 33.51
C ALA A 405 -12.64 -3.70 32.24
N MET A 406 -13.21 -4.73 31.60
CA MET A 406 -12.75 -5.24 30.31
C MET A 406 -12.84 -4.16 29.22
N GLY A 407 -13.98 -3.49 29.10
CA GLY A 407 -14.16 -2.43 28.11
C GLY A 407 -13.24 -1.22 28.36
N ARG A 408 -13.04 -0.83 29.62
CA ARG A 408 -12.10 0.25 29.97
C ARG A 408 -10.66 -0.10 29.64
N ARG A 409 -10.21 -1.35 29.92
CA ARG A 409 -8.87 -1.80 29.51
C ARG A 409 -8.67 -1.65 28.01
N ALA A 410 -9.66 -2.03 27.19
CA ALA A 410 -9.60 -1.84 25.74
C ALA A 410 -9.44 -0.36 25.36
N MET A 411 -10.28 0.51 25.92
CA MET A 411 -10.25 1.93 25.57
C MET A 411 -9.01 2.65 26.09
N VAL A 412 -8.47 2.29 27.26
CA VAL A 412 -7.19 2.81 27.78
C VAL A 412 -6.06 2.55 26.78
N VAL A 413 -5.94 1.31 26.29
CA VAL A 413 -4.89 0.95 25.32
C VAL A 413 -5.08 1.74 24.02
N ALA A 414 -6.30 1.80 23.49
CA ALA A 414 -6.59 2.54 22.25
C ALA A 414 -6.30 4.04 22.37
N ILE A 415 -6.67 4.67 23.49
CA ILE A 415 -6.44 6.09 23.77
C ILE A 415 -4.95 6.40 23.87
N VAL A 416 -4.21 5.63 24.68
CA VAL A 416 -2.76 5.82 24.85
C VAL A 416 -2.04 5.65 23.52
N ASP A 417 -2.35 4.59 22.76
CA ASP A 417 -1.74 4.39 21.44
C ASP A 417 -2.08 5.54 20.50
N MET A 418 -3.34 5.95 20.38
CA MET A 418 -3.74 7.04 19.47
C MET A 418 -3.04 8.37 19.78
N MET A 419 -2.94 8.75 21.06
CA MET A 419 -2.26 9.99 21.48
C MET A 419 -0.77 9.95 21.10
N MET A 420 -0.11 8.82 21.36
CA MET A 420 1.31 8.64 21.04
C MET A 420 1.56 8.55 19.53
N TYR A 421 0.69 7.87 18.77
CA TYR A 421 0.78 7.83 17.30
C TYR A 421 0.54 9.21 16.67
N HIS A 422 -0.33 10.05 17.24
CA HIS A 422 -0.53 11.39 16.70
C HIS A 422 0.73 12.24 16.93
N GLN A 423 1.42 12.10 18.06
CA GLN A 423 2.74 12.75 18.25
C GLN A 423 3.77 12.31 17.20
N GLU A 424 3.82 11.03 16.86
CA GLU A 424 4.71 10.49 15.83
C GLU A 424 4.33 10.95 14.42
N LEU A 425 3.02 11.11 14.16
CA LEU A 425 2.49 11.60 12.90
C LEU A 425 2.94 13.05 12.68
N LEU A 426 2.80 13.89 13.71
CA LEU A 426 3.25 15.27 13.68
C LEU A 426 4.77 15.41 13.52
N SER A 427 5.53 14.48 14.09
CA SER A 427 6.99 14.46 13.99
C SER A 427 7.51 14.02 12.62
N GLY A 428 6.62 13.66 11.69
CA GLY A 428 7.00 13.19 10.35
C GLY A 428 7.61 11.79 10.35
N ASN A 429 7.44 11.01 11.43
CA ASN A 429 8.08 9.71 11.60
C ASN A 429 7.24 8.58 10.96
N PHE A 430 7.43 7.33 11.39
CA PHE A 430 6.77 6.14 10.85
C PHE A 430 5.23 6.25 10.82
N ALA A 431 4.60 7.01 11.72
CA ALA A 431 3.14 7.17 11.74
C ALA A 431 2.60 7.96 10.53
N THR A 432 3.46 8.59 9.72
CA THR A 432 3.08 9.14 8.42
C THR A 432 2.83 8.07 7.36
N TRP A 433 3.32 6.85 7.57
CA TRP A 433 3.22 5.75 6.62
C TRP A 433 1.90 5.00 6.83
N GLY A 434 1.12 4.80 5.75
CA GLY A 434 -0.20 4.17 5.80
C GLY A 434 -0.21 2.79 6.44
N ASP A 435 0.82 1.99 6.16
CA ASP A 435 1.05 0.65 6.70
C ASP A 435 1.37 0.64 8.20
N MET A 436 1.76 1.77 8.79
CA MET A 436 2.07 1.87 10.21
C MET A 436 0.85 2.29 11.02
N PHE A 437 0.29 3.47 10.73
CA PHE A 437 -0.85 3.95 11.49
C PHE A 437 -2.13 3.18 11.14
N GLY A 438 -2.26 2.67 9.90
CA GLY A 438 -3.45 1.94 9.45
C GLY A 438 -3.77 0.71 10.28
N LYS A 439 -2.74 -0.01 10.74
CA LYS A 439 -2.91 -1.18 11.63
C LYS A 439 -3.40 -0.79 13.01
N ALA A 440 -2.81 0.26 13.59
CA ALA A 440 -3.23 0.80 14.88
C ALA A 440 -4.66 1.35 14.78
N PHE A 441 -4.96 2.08 13.70
CA PHE A 441 -6.28 2.61 13.38
C PHE A 441 -7.35 1.52 13.33
N LEU A 442 -7.07 0.36 12.73
CA LEU A 442 -7.98 -0.79 12.78
C LEU A 442 -8.23 -1.25 14.22
N SER A 443 -7.18 -1.42 15.03
CA SER A 443 -7.35 -1.79 16.44
C SER A 443 -8.19 -0.78 17.21
N TRP A 444 -7.98 0.52 16.99
CA TRP A 444 -8.72 1.58 17.67
C TRP A 444 -10.18 1.64 17.24
N ALA A 445 -10.43 1.49 15.93
CA ALA A 445 -11.77 1.48 15.36
C ALA A 445 -12.60 0.31 15.90
N GLU A 446 -12.04 -0.89 15.93
CA GLU A 446 -12.71 -2.07 16.49
C GLU A 446 -12.91 -1.94 18.01
N ALA A 447 -11.90 -1.46 18.75
CA ALA A 447 -12.04 -1.21 20.18
C ALA A 447 -13.16 -0.21 20.46
N TYR A 448 -13.23 0.89 19.70
CA TYR A 448 -14.29 1.89 19.82
C TYR A 448 -15.66 1.33 19.43
N ARG A 449 -15.76 0.57 18.32
CA ARG A 449 -17.01 -0.04 17.87
C ARG A 449 -17.58 -1.01 18.90
N TRP A 450 -16.73 -1.79 19.56
CA TRP A 450 -17.16 -2.88 20.45
C TRP A 450 -17.27 -2.47 21.92
N ALA A 451 -16.39 -1.58 22.38
CA ALA A 451 -16.27 -1.19 23.79
C ALA A 451 -16.43 0.32 24.05
N GLY A 452 -16.52 1.18 23.03
CA GLY A 452 -16.59 2.65 23.20
C GLY A 452 -17.80 3.17 24.00
N GLU A 453 -18.82 2.34 24.21
CA GLU A 453 -19.96 2.68 25.08
C GLU A 453 -19.57 2.84 26.57
N VAL A 454 -18.42 2.32 27.01
CA VAL A 454 -17.93 2.52 28.39
C VAL A 454 -17.42 3.94 28.64
N LEU A 455 -17.18 4.69 27.58
CA LEU A 455 -16.71 6.08 27.66
C LEU A 455 -17.87 7.05 27.90
N PRO A 456 -17.65 8.14 28.65
CA PRO A 456 -18.55 9.30 28.63
C PRO A 456 -18.62 9.94 27.24
N GLN A 457 -19.70 10.71 26.95
CA GLN A 457 -19.89 11.30 25.62
C GLN A 457 -18.77 12.26 25.21
N ASN A 458 -18.31 13.14 26.11
CA ASN A 458 -17.21 14.06 25.81
C ASN A 458 -15.90 13.33 25.47
N VAL A 459 -15.66 12.19 26.10
CA VAL A 459 -14.46 11.35 25.84
C VAL A 459 -14.62 10.61 24.51
N ARG A 460 -15.84 10.19 24.14
CA ARG A 460 -16.13 9.69 22.79
C ARG A 460 -15.89 10.75 21.72
N ASP A 461 -16.39 11.96 21.93
CA ASP A 461 -16.21 13.07 20.98
C ASP A 461 -14.71 13.38 20.79
N ALA A 462 -13.93 13.40 21.89
CA ALA A 462 -12.49 13.57 21.85
C ALA A 462 -11.76 12.40 21.16
N PHE A 463 -12.20 11.17 21.37
CA PHE A 463 -11.66 10.00 20.68
C PHE A 463 -11.91 10.09 19.16
N GLU A 464 -13.13 10.45 18.77
CA GLU A 464 -13.51 10.64 17.37
C GLU A 464 -12.75 11.80 16.72
N GLU A 465 -12.45 12.88 17.45
CA GLU A 465 -11.58 13.96 16.99
C GLU A 465 -10.16 13.47 16.73
N GLY A 466 -9.59 12.67 17.64
CA GLY A 466 -8.30 12.00 17.47
C GLY A 466 -8.24 11.14 16.21
N MET A 467 -9.26 10.30 15.99
CA MET A 467 -9.42 9.52 14.75
C MET A 467 -9.50 10.41 13.51
N GLY A 468 -10.14 11.57 13.64
CA GLY A 468 -10.28 12.59 12.59
C GLY A 468 -8.93 13.08 12.03
N TYR A 469 -7.91 13.26 12.87
CA TYR A 469 -6.57 13.68 12.42
C TYR A 469 -5.90 12.65 11.50
N PHE A 470 -6.05 11.36 11.79
CA PHE A 470 -5.53 10.30 10.91
C PHE A 470 -6.34 10.18 9.61
N LEU A 471 -7.65 10.41 9.65
CA LEU A 471 -8.47 10.50 8.45
C LEU A 471 -8.06 11.70 7.58
N ASP A 472 -7.79 12.85 8.18
CA ASP A 472 -7.32 14.05 7.46
C ASP A 472 -5.97 13.80 6.80
N HIS A 473 -5.04 13.15 7.50
CA HIS A 473 -3.78 12.69 6.92
C HIS A 473 -4.04 11.72 5.76
N ALA A 474 -4.91 10.72 5.92
CA ALA A 474 -5.22 9.76 4.85
C ALA A 474 -5.85 10.40 3.60
N VAL A 475 -6.61 11.49 3.78
CA VAL A 475 -7.26 12.26 2.71
C VAL A 475 -6.28 13.21 1.99
N THR A 476 -5.30 13.75 2.69
CA THR A 476 -4.45 14.84 2.16
C THR A 476 -3.01 14.43 1.86
N SER A 477 -2.52 13.34 2.45
CA SER A 477 -1.10 12.98 2.42
C SER A 477 -0.65 12.33 1.13
N ASP A 478 0.41 12.87 0.52
CA ASP A 478 1.11 12.25 -0.61
C ASP A 478 2.10 11.14 -0.19
N VAL A 479 2.23 10.85 1.12
CA VAL A 479 3.09 9.75 1.59
C VAL A 479 2.34 8.46 1.89
N ALA A 480 1.00 8.48 1.91
CA ALA A 480 0.13 7.31 2.09
C ALA A 480 -1.05 7.31 1.08
N PRO A 481 -1.41 6.16 0.46
CA PRO A 481 -0.77 4.85 0.59
C PRO A 481 0.65 4.81 0.00
N ARG A 482 1.45 3.81 0.40
CA ARG A 482 2.83 3.64 -0.05
C ARG A 482 2.88 2.54 -1.10
N ALA A 483 3.57 2.77 -2.21
CA ALA A 483 3.84 1.70 -3.19
C ALA A 483 4.54 0.49 -2.57
N VAL A 484 5.23 0.65 -1.43
CA VAL A 484 5.95 -0.44 -0.76
C VAL A 484 5.10 -1.00 0.36
N ASN A 485 4.89 -2.32 0.39
CA ASN A 485 4.03 -3.03 1.34
C ASN A 485 2.55 -2.58 1.32
N THR A 486 1.98 -2.29 0.15
CA THR A 486 0.56 -1.87 -0.01
C THR A 486 -0.45 -2.83 0.60
N ASN A 487 -0.06 -4.09 0.77
CA ASN A 487 -0.88 -5.06 1.51
C ASN A 487 -1.15 -4.64 2.95
N MET A 488 -0.21 -3.94 3.58
CA MET A 488 -0.36 -3.42 4.93
C MET A 488 -1.18 -2.12 4.98
N ASP A 489 -1.28 -1.37 3.86
CA ASP A 489 -2.16 -0.20 3.78
C ASP A 489 -3.65 -0.60 3.87
N MET A 490 -4.00 -1.85 3.53
CA MET A 490 -5.39 -2.30 3.57
C MET A 490 -5.97 -2.38 4.98
N PHE A 491 -5.13 -2.47 6.02
CA PHE A 491 -5.57 -2.37 7.42
C PHE A 491 -6.32 -1.06 7.67
N PHE A 492 -5.83 0.06 7.13
CA PHE A 492 -6.51 1.34 7.27
C PHE A 492 -7.89 1.32 6.60
N ILE A 493 -8.02 0.71 5.41
CA ILE A 493 -9.31 0.59 4.71
C ILE A 493 -10.32 -0.18 5.56
N HIS A 494 -9.88 -1.30 6.16
CA HIS A 494 -10.70 -2.07 7.10
C HIS A 494 -11.05 -1.22 8.33
N GLY A 495 -10.08 -0.56 8.94
CA GLY A 495 -10.30 0.30 10.11
C GLY A 495 -11.24 1.48 9.83
N ALA A 496 -11.17 2.08 8.64
CA ALA A 496 -12.06 3.16 8.22
C ALA A 496 -13.50 2.67 8.02
N ALA A 497 -13.69 1.43 7.54
CA ALA A 497 -15.00 0.80 7.45
C ALA A 497 -15.58 0.49 8.85
N GLU A 498 -14.76 -0.04 9.76
CA GLU A 498 -15.13 -0.24 11.17
C GLU A 498 -15.53 1.07 11.85
N PHE A 499 -14.72 2.12 11.67
CA PHE A 499 -14.97 3.43 12.26
C PHE A 499 -16.20 4.12 11.65
N TYR A 500 -16.41 4.02 10.33
CA TYR A 500 -17.64 4.49 9.66
C TYR A 500 -18.91 3.90 10.29
N MET A 501 -18.85 2.63 10.70
CA MET A 501 -19.96 1.96 11.38
C MET A 501 -20.07 2.32 12.86
N ALA A 502 -18.97 2.72 13.50
CA ALA A 502 -18.93 3.08 14.91
C ALA A 502 -19.37 4.53 15.18
N THR A 503 -18.93 5.49 14.36
CA THR A 503 -19.25 6.91 14.56
C THR A 503 -20.67 7.25 14.12
N SER A 504 -21.29 8.20 14.81
CA SER A 504 -22.54 8.85 14.37
C SER A 504 -22.30 10.19 13.67
N ASN A 505 -21.07 10.68 13.64
CA ASN A 505 -20.68 11.95 13.03
C ASN A 505 -20.58 11.82 11.50
N GLN A 506 -21.50 12.48 10.79
CA GLN A 506 -21.55 12.41 9.33
C GLN A 506 -20.27 12.93 8.65
N THR A 507 -19.63 13.96 9.19
CA THR A 507 -18.38 14.50 8.63
C THR A 507 -17.26 13.46 8.69
N LEU A 508 -17.17 12.71 9.79
CA LEU A 508 -16.18 11.63 9.91
C LEU A 508 -16.51 10.45 9.01
N LYS A 509 -17.80 10.10 8.83
CA LYS A 509 -18.23 9.10 7.85
C LYS A 509 -17.82 9.49 6.43
N ASP A 510 -18.03 10.75 6.06
CA ASP A 510 -17.66 11.27 4.75
C ASP A 510 -16.13 11.22 4.56
N LYS A 511 -15.35 11.56 5.59
CA LYS A 511 -13.89 11.43 5.58
C LYS A 511 -13.41 9.98 5.44
N CYS A 512 -14.03 9.02 6.14
CA CYS A 512 -13.73 7.59 5.95
C CYS A 512 -13.89 7.16 4.49
N LEU A 513 -15.03 7.52 3.89
CA LEU A 513 -15.32 7.22 2.50
C LEU A 513 -14.31 7.88 1.55
N GLN A 514 -14.00 9.15 1.78
CA GLN A 514 -13.03 9.89 0.98
C GLN A 514 -11.63 9.29 1.07
N ALA A 515 -11.19 8.92 2.27
CA ALA A 515 -9.90 8.30 2.49
C ALA A 515 -9.79 6.95 1.77
N VAL A 516 -10.78 6.07 1.92
CA VAL A 516 -10.80 4.76 1.25
C VAL A 516 -10.81 4.91 -0.28
N LYS A 517 -11.65 5.79 -0.82
CA LYS A 517 -11.68 6.06 -2.27
C LYS A 517 -10.37 6.64 -2.77
N ARG A 518 -9.74 7.55 -2.02
CA ARG A 518 -8.43 8.10 -2.39
C ARG A 518 -7.36 7.01 -2.42
N TRP A 519 -7.35 6.12 -1.43
CA TRP A 519 -6.34 5.08 -1.35
C TRP A 519 -6.49 4.04 -2.45
N LEU A 520 -7.72 3.66 -2.80
CA LEU A 520 -7.97 2.69 -3.86
C LEU A 520 -7.86 3.31 -5.25
N PHE A 521 -8.40 4.51 -5.46
CA PHE A 521 -8.61 5.08 -6.79
C PHE A 521 -7.83 6.37 -7.08
N GLY A 522 -7.07 6.89 -6.12
CA GLY A 522 -6.25 8.10 -6.27
C GLY A 522 -7.00 9.42 -6.09
N TYR A 523 -8.31 9.38 -5.80
CA TYR A 523 -9.15 10.56 -5.61
C TYR A 523 -10.13 10.38 -4.45
N THR A 524 -10.38 11.46 -3.70
CA THR A 524 -11.33 11.47 -2.56
C THR A 524 -12.76 11.18 -2.97
N ASP A 525 -13.14 11.50 -4.21
CA ASP A 525 -14.39 11.14 -4.86
C ASP A 525 -14.17 10.10 -5.97
N GLY A 526 -13.17 9.23 -5.80
CA GLY A 526 -12.78 8.22 -6.78
C GLY A 526 -13.93 7.27 -7.14
N GLU A 527 -13.97 6.92 -8.42
CA GLU A 527 -14.93 6.01 -9.01
C GLU A 527 -14.20 5.08 -9.96
N LEU A 528 -14.49 3.78 -9.86
CA LEU A 528 -13.96 2.76 -10.76
C LEU A 528 -14.16 3.18 -12.22
N GLU A 529 -13.11 3.05 -13.03
CA GLU A 529 -13.07 3.30 -14.48
C GLU A 529 -13.26 4.75 -14.93
N VAL A 530 -14.05 5.56 -14.22
CA VAL A 530 -14.39 6.95 -14.60
C VAL A 530 -13.43 7.95 -13.97
N LYS A 531 -13.15 7.78 -12.67
CA LYS A 531 -12.31 8.69 -11.88
C LYS A 531 -11.33 7.87 -11.04
N HIS A 532 -10.46 7.18 -11.77
CA HIS A 532 -9.47 6.26 -11.22
C HIS A 532 -8.10 6.58 -11.79
N LYS A 533 -7.20 6.97 -10.91
CA LYS A 533 -5.77 7.13 -11.20
C LYS A 533 -5.05 5.96 -10.56
N VAL A 534 -4.38 5.14 -11.36
CA VAL A 534 -3.57 4.02 -10.88
C VAL A 534 -2.26 4.55 -10.29
N PHE A 535 -1.72 3.90 -9.27
CA PHE A 535 -0.45 4.28 -8.65
C PHE A 535 0.66 4.36 -9.70
N PRO A 536 1.43 5.47 -9.77
CA PRO A 536 2.45 5.62 -10.79
C PRO A 536 3.65 4.71 -10.53
N LEU A 537 4.07 3.97 -11.56
CA LEU A 537 5.14 2.96 -11.52
C LEU A 537 6.55 3.52 -11.24
N ASP A 538 6.70 4.84 -11.33
CA ASP A 538 7.95 5.59 -11.14
C ASP A 538 8.03 6.26 -9.76
N GLY A 539 7.02 6.08 -8.91
CA GLY A 539 6.94 6.68 -7.58
C GLY A 539 6.71 8.20 -7.55
N THR A 540 6.33 8.81 -8.68
CA THR A 540 6.09 10.26 -8.76
C THR A 540 4.88 10.72 -7.95
N THR A 541 4.95 11.95 -7.43
CA THR A 541 3.87 12.62 -6.71
C THR A 541 3.08 13.56 -7.64
N PRO A 542 1.75 13.71 -7.45
CA PRO A 542 0.91 13.07 -6.43
C PRO A 542 0.64 11.59 -6.76
N ARG A 543 0.62 10.74 -5.74
CA ARG A 543 0.42 9.29 -5.91
C ARG A 543 -1.00 8.96 -6.37
N GLY A 544 -1.14 7.88 -7.14
CA GLY A 544 -2.43 7.32 -7.53
C GLY A 544 -2.98 6.36 -6.47
N GLY A 545 -4.05 5.64 -6.81
CA GLY A 545 -4.64 4.60 -5.97
C GLY A 545 -4.01 3.23 -6.21
N VAL A 546 -3.98 2.40 -5.16
CA VAL A 546 -3.31 1.09 -5.16
C VAL A 546 -4.12 -0.02 -5.84
N PHE A 547 -5.37 0.23 -6.19
CA PHE A 547 -6.18 -0.73 -6.94
C PHE A 547 -5.87 -0.63 -8.43
N SER A 548 -5.57 -1.77 -9.07
CA SER A 548 -5.44 -1.87 -10.52
C SER A 548 -6.79 -2.22 -11.16
N PRO A 549 -7.14 -1.67 -12.34
CA PRO A 549 -8.34 -2.05 -13.08
C PRO A 549 -8.44 -3.54 -13.39
N SER A 550 -7.30 -4.25 -13.41
CA SER A 550 -7.22 -5.71 -13.53
C SER A 550 -7.71 -6.49 -12.31
N GLY A 551 -7.90 -5.80 -11.18
CA GLY A 551 -8.45 -6.35 -9.95
C GLY A 551 -7.44 -6.51 -8.82
N TYR A 552 -6.15 -6.51 -9.11
CA TYR A 552 -5.12 -6.71 -8.09
C TYR A 552 -4.78 -5.41 -7.34
N ILE A 553 -4.24 -5.55 -6.13
CA ILE A 553 -3.59 -4.46 -5.39
C ILE A 553 -2.12 -4.42 -5.77
N MET A 554 -1.64 -3.24 -6.15
CA MET A 554 -0.28 -3.08 -6.66
C MET A 554 0.70 -3.02 -5.52
N GLU A 555 1.72 -3.88 -5.49
CA GLU A 555 2.85 -3.81 -4.56
C GLU A 555 4.14 -3.52 -5.34
N GLY A 556 4.87 -2.49 -4.93
CA GLY A 556 5.94 -1.82 -5.69
C GLY A 556 5.52 -1.52 -7.12
N ASP A 557 4.27 -1.08 -7.25
CA ASP A 557 3.64 -0.77 -8.51
C ASP A 557 3.55 -1.98 -9.45
N GLN A 558 3.49 -3.19 -8.91
CA GLN A 558 3.36 -4.42 -9.67
C GLN A 558 2.20 -5.29 -9.16
N PRO A 559 1.68 -6.18 -10.01
CA PRO A 559 0.77 -7.22 -9.59
C PRO A 559 1.38 -8.05 -8.47
N ASP A 560 0.67 -8.23 -7.37
CA ASP A 560 1.12 -9.10 -6.29
C ASP A 560 0.07 -10.17 -5.97
N PHE A 561 0.52 -11.42 -6.03
CA PHE A 561 -0.27 -12.59 -5.67
C PHE A 561 -0.03 -13.01 -4.21
N PHE A 562 1.17 -12.76 -3.68
CA PHE A 562 1.64 -13.31 -2.41
C PHE A 562 1.05 -12.54 -1.23
N TYR A 563 1.37 -11.25 -1.10
CA TYR A 563 0.77 -10.40 -0.08
C TYR A 563 -0.68 -10.03 -0.41
N GLY A 564 -1.11 -10.25 -1.64
CA GLY A 564 -2.51 -10.14 -2.04
C GLY A 564 -3.48 -10.97 -1.18
N GLY A 565 -3.00 -12.01 -0.49
CA GLY A 565 -3.77 -12.73 0.54
C GLY A 565 -4.21 -11.85 1.71
N GLU A 566 -3.29 -11.04 2.24
CA GLU A 566 -3.50 -10.08 3.32
C GLU A 566 -4.36 -8.91 2.85
N SER A 567 -4.07 -8.39 1.65
CA SER A 567 -4.84 -7.31 1.05
C SER A 567 -6.32 -7.71 0.90
N LEU A 568 -6.56 -8.90 0.36
CA LEU A 568 -7.91 -9.43 0.18
C LEU A 568 -8.62 -9.65 1.52
N TYR A 569 -7.88 -10.05 2.56
CA TYR A 569 -8.45 -10.21 3.91
C TYR A 569 -9.00 -8.91 4.46
N HIS A 570 -8.22 -7.82 4.42
CA HIS A 570 -8.68 -6.54 4.95
C HIS A 570 -9.72 -5.85 4.06
N LEU A 571 -9.65 -6.02 2.74
CA LEU A 571 -10.70 -5.54 1.83
C LEU A 571 -12.03 -6.29 2.08
N THR A 572 -11.96 -7.59 2.32
CA THR A 572 -13.13 -8.40 2.66
C THR A 572 -13.62 -8.08 4.07
N GLY A 573 -12.72 -7.79 5.00
CA GLY A 573 -13.05 -7.29 6.34
C GLY A 573 -13.79 -5.96 6.27
N ALA A 574 -13.32 -5.02 5.45
CA ALA A 574 -14.02 -3.76 5.20
C ALA A 574 -15.44 -3.98 4.63
N LEU A 575 -15.58 -4.87 3.65
CA LEU A 575 -16.87 -5.27 3.08
C LEU A 575 -17.79 -5.89 4.16
N ALA A 576 -17.28 -6.81 4.97
CA ALA A 576 -18.03 -7.47 6.03
C ALA A 576 -18.42 -6.47 7.13
N ALA A 577 -17.56 -5.50 7.45
CA ALA A 577 -17.78 -4.51 8.50
C ALA A 577 -19.02 -3.64 8.22
N VAL A 578 -19.19 -3.20 6.96
CA VAL A 578 -20.30 -2.33 6.51
C VAL A 578 -21.56 -3.09 6.09
N MET A 579 -21.46 -4.42 5.95
CA MET A 579 -22.60 -5.26 5.60
C MET A 579 -23.59 -5.35 6.77
N ASP A 580 -24.88 -5.13 6.47
CA ASP A 580 -25.95 -5.57 7.36
C ASP A 580 -26.04 -7.09 7.31
N ARG A 581 -25.77 -7.76 8.44
CA ARG A 581 -25.74 -9.23 8.49
C ARG A 581 -27.11 -9.88 8.36
N ASP A 582 -28.19 -9.19 8.71
CA ASP A 582 -29.54 -9.76 8.65
C ASP A 582 -30.06 -9.78 7.20
N THR A 583 -29.70 -8.77 6.41
CA THR A 583 -30.16 -8.61 5.03
C THR A 583 -29.11 -8.97 3.98
N GLY A 584 -27.82 -8.97 4.33
CA GLY A 584 -26.69 -9.08 3.41
C GLY A 584 -26.46 -7.81 2.56
N THR A 585 -27.12 -6.70 2.87
CA THR A 585 -27.01 -5.45 2.08
C THR A 585 -25.84 -4.59 2.54
N VAL A 586 -25.20 -3.89 1.60
CA VAL A 586 -24.13 -2.93 1.86
C VAL A 586 -24.65 -1.51 1.57
N PRO A 587 -24.26 -0.47 2.34
CA PRO A 587 -24.61 0.91 2.04
C PRO A 587 -24.21 1.31 0.62
N THR A 588 -25.07 2.04 -0.08
CA THR A 588 -24.88 2.40 -1.50
C THR A 588 -23.53 3.09 -1.75
N GLU A 589 -23.10 3.95 -0.84
CA GLU A 589 -21.83 4.66 -0.91
C GLU A 589 -20.60 3.73 -0.78
N TRP A 590 -20.77 2.54 -0.22
CA TRP A 590 -19.74 1.50 -0.06
C TRP A 590 -19.83 0.38 -1.12
N GLU A 591 -20.84 0.36 -1.99
CA GLU A 591 -21.03 -0.71 -2.99
C GLU A 591 -19.81 -0.91 -3.92
N PHE A 592 -18.97 0.12 -4.12
CA PHE A 592 -17.72 -0.01 -4.87
C PHE A 592 -16.76 -1.05 -4.27
N ILE A 593 -16.78 -1.27 -2.94
CA ILE A 593 -15.86 -2.22 -2.28
C ILE A 593 -16.18 -3.66 -2.68
N LYS A 594 -17.45 -3.97 -2.99
CA LYS A 594 -17.85 -5.28 -3.52
C LYS A 594 -17.16 -5.54 -4.85
N GLU A 595 -17.13 -4.54 -5.73
CA GLU A 595 -16.49 -4.68 -7.04
C GLU A 595 -14.96 -4.79 -6.93
N VAL A 596 -14.35 -4.05 -5.99
CA VAL A 596 -12.91 -4.18 -5.68
C VAL A 596 -12.58 -5.60 -5.21
N VAL A 597 -13.30 -6.13 -4.22
CA VAL A 597 -13.11 -7.50 -3.71
C VAL A 597 -13.39 -8.53 -4.82
N ARG A 598 -14.47 -8.35 -5.59
CA ARG A 598 -14.85 -9.25 -6.70
C ARG A 598 -13.75 -9.33 -7.74
N ARG A 599 -13.26 -8.20 -8.26
CA ARG A 599 -12.21 -8.19 -9.30
C ARG A 599 -10.90 -8.76 -8.79
N PHE A 600 -10.56 -8.50 -7.53
CA PHE A 600 -9.35 -9.06 -6.94
C PHE A 600 -9.43 -10.59 -6.84
N GLU A 601 -10.53 -11.10 -6.28
CA GLU A 601 -10.70 -12.53 -6.19
C GLU A 601 -10.84 -13.19 -7.57
N GLU A 602 -11.53 -12.56 -8.53
CA GLU A 602 -11.56 -13.04 -9.91
C GLU A 602 -10.17 -13.16 -10.50
N TRP A 603 -9.36 -12.12 -10.38
CA TRP A 603 -8.00 -12.13 -10.89
C TRP A 603 -7.20 -13.28 -10.25
N ARG A 604 -7.38 -13.54 -8.95
CA ARG A 604 -6.71 -14.67 -8.27
C ARG A 604 -7.25 -16.04 -8.69
N LEU A 605 -8.56 -16.24 -8.69
CA LEU A 605 -9.20 -17.55 -8.96
C LEU A 605 -8.96 -18.05 -10.38
N TYR A 606 -8.94 -17.15 -11.36
CA TYR A 606 -8.66 -17.51 -12.76
C TYR A 606 -7.20 -17.86 -13.01
N GLN A 607 -6.35 -17.78 -11.98
CA GLN A 607 -4.98 -18.26 -11.97
C GLN A 607 -4.82 -19.56 -11.18
N TYR A 608 -5.89 -20.22 -10.74
CA TYR A 608 -5.78 -21.57 -10.19
C TYR A 608 -5.91 -22.61 -11.28
N TRP A 609 -5.02 -23.60 -11.30
CA TRP A 609 -4.98 -24.66 -12.31
C TRP A 609 -5.05 -26.03 -11.67
N TYR A 610 -5.76 -26.92 -12.35
CA TYR A 610 -5.99 -28.29 -11.92
C TYR A 610 -4.81 -29.19 -12.28
N GLU A 611 -4.39 -30.02 -11.34
CA GLU A 611 -3.50 -31.13 -11.58
C GLU A 611 -4.18 -32.46 -11.25
N PRO A 612 -4.12 -33.48 -12.13
CA PRO A 612 -4.58 -34.82 -11.82
C PRO A 612 -3.96 -35.42 -10.54
N GLY A 613 -4.73 -36.26 -9.85
CA GLY A 613 -4.23 -37.02 -8.70
C GLY A 613 -3.08 -37.96 -9.08
N VAL A 614 -2.27 -38.38 -8.10
CA VAL A 614 -1.07 -39.23 -8.32
C VAL A 614 -1.21 -40.53 -7.57
N ALA A 615 -0.85 -41.67 -8.15
CA ALA A 615 -0.75 -42.91 -7.36
C ALA A 615 0.43 -42.84 -6.37
N SER A 616 0.17 -42.91 -5.06
CA SER A 616 1.20 -42.82 -4.01
C SER A 616 1.89 -44.16 -3.80
N ALA A 617 3.21 -44.20 -4.01
CA ALA A 617 4.03 -45.40 -3.85
C ALA A 617 4.22 -45.85 -2.38
N GLY A 618 3.97 -44.97 -1.39
CA GLY A 618 4.23 -45.23 0.03
C GLY A 618 3.02 -45.54 0.91
N THR A 619 1.80 -45.22 0.48
CA THR A 619 0.58 -45.33 1.31
C THR A 619 -0.52 -46.25 0.75
N GLY A 620 -0.38 -46.72 -0.49
CA GLY A 620 -1.37 -47.61 -1.11
C GLY A 620 -2.68 -46.90 -1.43
N GLY A 621 -2.65 -45.96 -2.38
CA GLY A 621 -3.84 -45.22 -2.84
C GLY A 621 -3.52 -44.14 -3.87
N ILE A 622 -4.55 -43.43 -4.34
CA ILE A 622 -4.42 -42.22 -5.19
C ILE A 622 -4.43 -41.00 -4.28
N ARG A 623 -3.38 -40.18 -4.34
CA ARG A 623 -3.37 -38.83 -3.76
C ARG A 623 -4.39 -37.97 -4.50
N PRO A 624 -5.23 -37.18 -3.81
CA PRO A 624 -6.13 -36.23 -4.44
C PRO A 624 -5.42 -35.29 -5.42
N ALA A 625 -6.17 -34.79 -6.39
CA ALA A 625 -5.75 -33.75 -7.31
C ALA A 625 -5.13 -32.56 -6.56
N TYR A 626 -4.04 -32.03 -7.10
CA TYR A 626 -3.36 -30.85 -6.55
C TYR A 626 -3.79 -29.61 -7.33
N ARG A 627 -3.68 -28.43 -6.71
CA ARG A 627 -3.98 -27.16 -7.37
C ARG A 627 -2.77 -26.26 -7.37
N TYR A 628 -2.47 -25.70 -8.52
CA TYR A 628 -1.41 -24.74 -8.68
C TYR A 628 -1.98 -23.34 -8.77
N HIS A 629 -1.36 -22.40 -8.09
CA HIS A 629 -1.41 -21.02 -8.55
C HIS A 629 -0.60 -20.91 -9.85
N GLY A 630 -1.05 -20.03 -10.74
CA GLY A 630 -0.50 -19.79 -12.06
C GLY A 630 0.94 -19.33 -12.04
N GLY A 631 1.47 -19.07 -13.23
CA GLY A 631 2.81 -18.53 -13.41
C GLY A 631 3.03 -17.32 -12.51
N ALA A 632 4.15 -17.32 -11.80
CA ALA A 632 4.54 -16.18 -10.98
C ALA A 632 5.16 -15.07 -11.82
N GLY A 633 5.22 -15.26 -13.15
CA GLY A 633 6.09 -14.58 -14.11
C GLY A 633 5.81 -13.10 -14.33
N PHE A 634 5.18 -12.41 -13.38
CA PHE A 634 4.89 -10.97 -13.36
C PHE A 634 4.50 -10.50 -11.95
N ALA A 635 4.52 -11.39 -10.95
CA ALA A 635 4.14 -11.09 -9.58
C ALA A 635 5.30 -10.37 -8.86
N GLY A 636 4.97 -9.58 -7.84
CA GLY A 636 5.89 -8.79 -7.02
C GLY A 636 6.99 -9.60 -6.31
N ARG A 637 7.38 -9.19 -5.11
CA ARG A 637 8.64 -9.63 -4.46
C ARG A 637 8.81 -11.15 -4.35
N THR A 638 7.75 -11.94 -4.46
CA THR A 638 7.74 -13.38 -4.18
C THR A 638 6.79 -14.14 -5.11
N GLY A 639 7.31 -15.06 -5.94
CA GLY A 639 6.52 -15.83 -6.89
C GLY A 639 5.71 -17.02 -6.34
N ASN A 640 5.32 -17.00 -5.06
CA ASN A 640 4.63 -18.11 -4.40
C ASN A 640 3.17 -17.79 -4.07
N GLY A 641 2.39 -18.83 -3.76
CA GLY A 641 1.10 -18.66 -3.08
C GLY A 641 1.24 -17.94 -1.74
N ALA A 642 0.11 -17.42 -1.23
CA ALA A 642 0.07 -16.73 0.06
C ALA A 642 0.73 -17.61 1.16
N PRO A 643 1.66 -17.07 1.95
CA PRO A 643 2.38 -17.84 2.95
C PRO A 643 1.42 -18.27 4.08
N SER A 644 1.74 -19.36 4.77
CA SER A 644 0.92 -19.81 5.90
C SER A 644 0.88 -18.74 6.99
N GLY A 645 -0.32 -18.25 7.32
CA GLY A 645 -0.54 -17.23 8.36
C GLY A 645 -0.80 -15.81 7.85
N GLN A 646 -0.78 -15.55 6.54
CA GLN A 646 -1.20 -14.25 5.97
C GLN A 646 -2.67 -14.29 5.52
N ALA A 647 -3.58 -14.36 6.50
CA ALA A 647 -5.04 -14.26 6.42
C ALA A 647 -5.83 -15.56 6.65
N SER A 648 -6.63 -15.53 7.72
CA SER A 648 -7.74 -16.42 8.00
C SER A 648 -8.58 -16.82 6.76
N GLY A 649 -9.16 -18.01 6.83
CA GLY A 649 -10.14 -18.52 5.88
C GLY A 649 -11.47 -17.75 5.88
N ALA A 650 -11.72 -16.84 6.82
CA ALA A 650 -12.97 -16.06 6.90
C ALA A 650 -13.26 -15.24 5.64
N LYS A 651 -12.23 -14.67 5.00
CA LYS A 651 -12.40 -13.95 3.72
C LYS A 651 -13.12 -14.78 2.67
N TYR A 652 -12.76 -16.05 2.54
CA TYR A 652 -13.35 -16.93 1.53
C TYR A 652 -14.82 -17.24 1.85
N LYS A 653 -15.19 -17.35 3.13
CA LYS A 653 -16.59 -17.54 3.56
C LYS A 653 -17.46 -16.34 3.15
N VAL A 654 -16.96 -15.11 3.39
CA VAL A 654 -17.68 -13.87 3.02
C VAL A 654 -17.79 -13.72 1.51
N ILE A 655 -16.68 -13.89 0.78
CA ILE A 655 -16.63 -13.83 -0.68
C ILE A 655 -17.61 -14.83 -1.29
N ALA A 656 -17.61 -16.09 -0.84
CA ALA A 656 -18.48 -17.14 -1.36
C ALA A 656 -19.97 -16.91 -1.10
N ASP A 657 -20.30 -16.19 -0.03
CA ASP A 657 -21.68 -15.82 0.30
C ASP A 657 -22.18 -14.65 -0.57
N PHE A 658 -21.31 -13.66 -0.86
CA PHE A 658 -21.62 -12.53 -1.73
C PHE A 658 -21.62 -12.88 -3.23
N PHE A 659 -20.68 -13.73 -3.68
CA PHE A 659 -20.38 -13.94 -5.09
C PHE A 659 -20.51 -15.42 -5.45
N LEU A 660 -21.67 -15.81 -5.98
CA LEU A 660 -22.00 -17.20 -6.32
C LEU A 660 -21.00 -17.83 -7.28
N ASP A 661 -20.47 -17.04 -8.22
CA ASP A 661 -19.53 -17.45 -9.26
C ASP A 661 -18.07 -17.47 -8.79
N LEU A 662 -17.76 -16.87 -7.65
CA LEU A 662 -16.41 -16.84 -7.03
C LEU A 662 -16.30 -17.76 -5.82
N ARG A 663 -17.29 -18.62 -5.60
CA ARG A 663 -17.19 -19.68 -4.60
C ARG A 663 -15.98 -20.54 -4.91
N TYR A 664 -15.10 -20.62 -3.91
CA TYR A 664 -13.87 -21.38 -3.97
C TYR A 664 -13.90 -22.47 -2.91
N ASP A 665 -13.62 -23.68 -3.32
CA ASP A 665 -13.69 -24.86 -2.46
C ASP A 665 -12.47 -25.00 -1.53
N GLY A 666 -11.55 -24.03 -1.54
CA GLY A 666 -10.60 -23.82 -0.44
C GLY A 666 -11.27 -23.59 0.91
N ILE A 667 -12.57 -23.26 0.95
CA ILE A 667 -13.42 -23.25 2.16
C ILE A 667 -13.66 -24.67 2.72
N TYR A 668 -13.36 -25.71 1.94
CA TYR A 668 -13.52 -27.11 2.31
C TYR A 668 -12.19 -27.87 2.42
N SER A 669 -11.03 -27.25 2.16
CA SER A 669 -9.73 -27.92 2.07
C SER A 669 -8.82 -27.66 3.28
N VAL A 670 -7.92 -28.61 3.56
CA VAL A 670 -6.89 -28.52 4.62
C VAL A 670 -5.76 -27.52 4.29
N GLU A 671 -5.68 -27.00 3.06
CA GLU A 671 -4.64 -26.05 2.65
C GLU A 671 -4.75 -24.70 3.39
N HIS A 672 -5.93 -24.38 3.94
CA HIS A 672 -6.20 -23.14 4.67
C HIS A 672 -6.90 -23.34 6.03
N ASN A 673 -6.83 -24.55 6.60
CA ASN A 673 -7.43 -24.91 7.89
C ASN A 673 -8.96 -24.75 8.01
N SER A 674 -9.67 -24.48 6.91
CA SER A 674 -11.13 -24.40 6.88
C SER A 674 -11.68 -25.54 6.04
N SER A 675 -12.16 -26.59 6.71
CA SER A 675 -13.34 -27.30 6.20
C SER A 675 -14.56 -26.72 6.91
N LEU A 676 -15.72 -26.67 6.25
CA LEU A 676 -16.97 -26.40 6.98
C LEU A 676 -17.21 -27.57 7.92
N LYS A 677 -16.82 -27.37 9.19
CA LYS A 677 -16.84 -28.38 10.24
C LYS A 677 -18.26 -28.87 10.47
N ASP A 678 -18.40 -30.15 10.77
CA ASP A 678 -19.69 -30.68 11.23
C ASP A 678 -20.03 -30.13 12.62
N ARG A 679 -21.29 -30.29 13.01
CA ARG A 679 -21.81 -29.77 14.28
C ARG A 679 -20.96 -30.20 15.48
N GLN A 680 -20.57 -31.47 15.55
CA GLN A 680 -19.84 -31.99 16.71
C GLN A 680 -18.43 -31.41 16.77
N THR A 681 -17.75 -31.30 15.63
CA THR A 681 -16.41 -30.72 15.57
C THR A 681 -16.43 -29.25 15.98
N MET A 682 -17.42 -28.47 15.52
CA MET A 682 -17.58 -27.07 15.96
C MET A 682 -17.79 -26.96 17.48
N ILE A 683 -18.60 -27.86 18.06
CA ILE A 683 -18.80 -27.92 19.52
C ILE A 683 -17.48 -28.21 20.23
N ASP A 684 -16.74 -29.22 19.78
CA ASP A 684 -15.48 -29.64 20.41
C ASP A 684 -14.45 -28.50 20.37
N ASP A 685 -14.31 -27.81 19.23
CA ASP A 685 -13.40 -26.65 19.09
C ASP A 685 -13.79 -25.49 20.02
N ILE A 686 -15.09 -25.17 20.11
CA ILE A 686 -15.58 -24.13 21.03
C ILE A 686 -15.27 -24.52 22.46
N VAL A 687 -15.55 -25.76 22.86
CA VAL A 687 -15.30 -26.24 24.22
C VAL A 687 -13.81 -26.16 24.56
N ASP A 688 -12.94 -26.60 23.65
CA ASP A 688 -11.49 -26.55 23.83
C ASP A 688 -10.98 -25.10 23.95
N ALA A 689 -11.41 -24.21 23.05
CA ALA A 689 -11.05 -22.79 23.10
C ALA A 689 -11.51 -22.15 24.42
N LEU A 690 -12.76 -22.36 24.84
CA LEU A 690 -13.29 -21.78 26.08
C LEU A 690 -12.64 -22.37 27.34
N ALA A 691 -12.25 -23.66 27.32
CA ALA A 691 -11.52 -24.30 28.41
C ALA A 691 -10.09 -23.73 28.54
N GLU A 692 -9.42 -23.48 27.41
CA GLU A 692 -8.12 -22.83 27.39
C GLU A 692 -8.19 -21.41 27.97
N ARG A 693 -9.14 -20.59 27.50
CA ARG A 693 -9.36 -19.23 28.01
C ARG A 693 -9.77 -19.21 29.49
N THR A 694 -10.58 -20.18 29.94
CA THR A 694 -10.90 -20.38 31.37
C THR A 694 -9.63 -20.63 32.19
N THR A 695 -8.70 -21.42 31.67
CA THR A 695 -7.43 -21.74 32.34
C THR A 695 -6.53 -20.52 32.41
N GLU A 696 -6.38 -19.78 31.31
CA GLU A 696 -5.57 -18.56 31.24
C GLU A 696 -6.09 -17.46 32.18
N MET A 697 -7.41 -17.31 32.28
CA MET A 697 -8.07 -16.31 33.14
C MET A 697 -8.06 -16.67 34.64
N GLN A 698 -7.32 -17.70 35.07
CA GLN A 698 -7.11 -18.03 36.49
C GLN A 698 -6.06 -17.14 37.18
N SER A 699 -5.18 -16.50 36.41
CA SER A 699 -4.05 -15.75 36.96
C SER A 699 -3.81 -14.43 36.24
N VAL A 700 -3.46 -13.40 37.01
CA VAL A 700 -2.97 -12.13 36.49
C VAL A 700 -1.60 -12.38 35.84
N TYR A 701 -1.33 -11.71 34.74
CA TYR A 701 0.01 -11.60 34.18
C TYR A 701 0.80 -10.53 34.95
N GLU A 702 1.82 -10.95 35.71
CA GLU A 702 2.72 -10.07 36.44
C GLU A 702 3.92 -9.65 35.56
N GLY A 703 4.30 -8.38 35.61
CA GLY A 703 5.47 -7.88 34.89
C GLY A 703 5.40 -6.38 34.60
N THR A 704 6.39 -5.90 33.85
CA THR A 704 6.45 -4.49 33.42
C THR A 704 6.21 -4.44 31.91
N PRO A 705 5.21 -3.67 31.43
CA PRO A 705 5.06 -3.40 30.00
C PRO A 705 6.31 -2.71 29.47
N ASN A 706 6.60 -2.95 28.19
CA ASN A 706 7.67 -2.22 27.52
C ASN A 706 7.36 -0.73 27.47
N THR A 707 8.41 0.08 27.35
CA THR A 707 8.24 1.49 27.00
C THR A 707 7.56 1.57 25.64
N TRP A 708 6.57 2.45 25.53
CA TRP A 708 5.91 2.69 24.25
C TRP A 708 6.94 3.22 23.25
N ALA A 709 7.08 2.53 22.11
CA ALA A 709 8.10 2.83 21.10
C ALA A 709 7.54 2.85 19.66
N GLY A 710 6.22 2.74 19.50
CA GLY A 710 5.44 2.99 18.28
C GLY A 710 5.78 2.23 16.98
N TRP A 711 6.82 1.38 16.92
CA TRP A 711 7.22 0.73 15.66
C TRP A 711 6.33 -0.47 15.27
N SER A 712 5.51 -0.28 14.23
CA SER A 712 4.68 -1.24 13.45
C SER A 712 3.84 -2.26 14.25
N PRO A 713 2.61 -1.91 14.64
CA PRO A 713 1.78 -2.82 15.40
C PRO A 713 1.02 -3.75 14.48
N TRP A 714 1.35 -5.04 14.49
CA TRP A 714 0.38 -6.02 14.04
C TRP A 714 -0.82 -5.97 14.99
N THR A 715 -1.99 -5.51 14.52
CA THR A 715 -3.23 -5.61 15.31
C THR A 715 -3.58 -7.08 15.54
N LYS A 716 -4.41 -7.36 16.56
CA LYS A 716 -4.91 -8.71 16.78
C LYS A 716 -5.83 -9.08 15.62
N GLU A 717 -5.63 -10.25 15.00
CA GLU A 717 -6.50 -10.70 13.91
C GLU A 717 -7.92 -10.91 14.43
N THR A 718 -8.89 -10.27 13.80
CA THR A 718 -10.31 -10.30 14.18
C THR A 718 -11.12 -10.94 13.07
N GLU A 719 -11.68 -12.11 13.36
CA GLU A 719 -12.56 -12.79 12.41
C GLU A 719 -13.83 -11.98 12.16
N TYR A 720 -14.31 -12.05 10.92
CA TYR A 720 -15.56 -11.44 10.50
C TYR A 720 -16.48 -12.48 9.88
N LEU A 721 -17.79 -12.23 10.00
CA LEU A 721 -18.83 -13.19 9.63
C LEU A 721 -19.55 -12.77 8.34
N PRO A 722 -19.94 -13.73 7.48
CA PRO A 722 -20.87 -13.46 6.40
C PRO A 722 -22.30 -13.15 6.92
N ALA A 723 -23.24 -12.93 5.99
CA ALA A 723 -24.64 -12.68 6.34
C ALA A 723 -25.23 -13.89 7.09
N LYS A 724 -26.16 -13.67 8.03
CA LYS A 724 -26.74 -14.76 8.83
C LYS A 724 -27.30 -15.88 7.96
N GLY A 725 -27.15 -17.12 8.40
CA GLY A 725 -27.54 -18.31 7.62
C GLY A 725 -26.49 -18.78 6.60
N TRP A 726 -25.28 -18.20 6.60
CA TRP A 726 -24.24 -18.52 5.63
C TRP A 726 -23.76 -19.96 5.72
N TYR A 727 -23.68 -20.53 6.93
CA TYR A 727 -23.16 -21.87 7.13
C TYR A 727 -24.05 -22.88 6.40
N SER A 728 -25.37 -22.82 6.62
CA SER A 728 -26.32 -23.69 5.92
C SER A 728 -26.27 -23.49 4.40
N ARG A 729 -26.14 -22.24 3.92
CA ARG A 729 -26.05 -21.93 2.49
C ARG A 729 -24.79 -22.51 1.84
N LEU A 730 -23.63 -22.37 2.49
CA LEU A 730 -22.37 -22.89 1.97
C LEU A 730 -22.28 -24.41 2.15
N LYS A 731 -22.69 -24.96 3.30
CA LYS A 731 -22.68 -26.41 3.56
C LYS A 731 -23.51 -27.21 2.56
N ALA A 732 -24.61 -26.63 2.06
CA ALA A 732 -25.43 -27.23 1.00
C ALA A 732 -24.70 -27.40 -0.35
N LEU A 733 -23.55 -26.73 -0.55
CA LEU A 733 -22.75 -26.74 -1.77
C LEU A 733 -21.44 -27.53 -1.62
N GLU A 734 -21.23 -28.20 -0.48
CA GLU A 734 -20.05 -29.01 -0.26
C GLU A 734 -19.95 -30.13 -1.31
N GLY A 735 -18.86 -30.13 -2.07
CA GLY A 735 -18.63 -31.06 -3.18
C GLY A 735 -19.35 -30.70 -4.49
N ASP A 736 -20.08 -29.58 -4.55
CA ASP A 736 -20.70 -29.10 -5.79
C ASP A 736 -19.62 -28.57 -6.76
N PRO A 737 -19.59 -29.01 -8.03
CA PRO A 737 -18.58 -28.55 -8.99
C PRO A 737 -18.53 -27.05 -9.22
N SER A 738 -19.61 -26.30 -8.93
CA SER A 738 -19.62 -24.83 -9.00
C SER A 738 -18.68 -24.17 -7.98
N THR A 739 -18.29 -24.88 -6.94
CA THR A 739 -17.34 -24.40 -5.93
C THR A 739 -15.88 -24.60 -6.32
N PHE A 740 -15.59 -25.40 -7.34
CA PHE A 740 -14.22 -25.58 -7.83
C PHE A 740 -13.70 -24.28 -8.47
N PRO A 741 -12.38 -24.05 -8.49
CA PRO A 741 -11.83 -22.92 -9.23
C PRO A 741 -12.26 -22.98 -10.71
N PRO A 742 -12.41 -21.84 -11.39
CA PRO A 742 -12.93 -21.77 -12.77
C PRO A 742 -12.31 -22.79 -13.74
N SER A 743 -10.99 -23.03 -13.65
CA SER A 743 -10.29 -24.01 -14.48
C SER A 743 -10.76 -25.45 -14.27
N ALA A 744 -11.16 -25.82 -13.06
CA ALA A 744 -11.56 -27.17 -12.67
C ALA A 744 -13.07 -27.43 -12.79
N ARG A 745 -13.89 -26.41 -13.10
CA ARG A 745 -15.34 -26.55 -13.29
C ARG A 745 -15.63 -27.30 -14.61
N PRO A 746 -16.19 -28.52 -14.59
CA PRO A 746 -16.45 -29.27 -15.82
C PRO A 746 -17.47 -28.54 -16.71
N GLY A 747 -17.21 -28.42 -18.01
CA GLY A 747 -18.12 -27.76 -18.95
C GLY A 747 -18.23 -26.24 -18.80
N TYR A 748 -17.45 -25.62 -17.91
CA TYR A 748 -17.38 -24.18 -17.75
C TYR A 748 -16.23 -23.62 -18.60
N TYR A 749 -16.58 -23.00 -19.73
CA TYR A 749 -15.64 -22.43 -20.69
C TYR A 749 -15.63 -20.90 -20.60
N TYR A 750 -14.47 -20.27 -20.79
CA TYR A 750 -14.33 -18.83 -20.65
C TYR A 750 -13.30 -18.24 -21.61
N ASN A 751 -13.57 -17.01 -22.04
CA ASN A 751 -12.69 -16.13 -22.79
C ASN A 751 -12.71 -14.77 -22.06
N LYS A 752 -11.85 -14.62 -21.05
CA LYS A 752 -11.95 -13.55 -20.05
C LYS A 752 -10.73 -12.64 -20.07
N PRO A 753 -10.84 -11.37 -20.52
CA PRO A 753 -9.82 -10.37 -20.29
C PRO A 753 -9.86 -9.86 -18.84
N PHE A 754 -8.72 -9.40 -18.33
CA PHE A 754 -8.62 -8.60 -17.12
C PHE A 754 -8.01 -7.24 -17.46
N GLY A 755 -8.46 -6.21 -16.77
CA GLY A 755 -8.07 -4.82 -16.97
C GLY A 755 -9.28 -3.94 -17.30
N GLY A 756 -9.02 -2.68 -17.58
CA GLY A 756 -10.04 -1.67 -17.86
C GLY A 756 -9.45 -0.27 -17.82
N PRO A 757 -10.24 0.78 -18.07
CA PRO A 757 -9.77 2.15 -17.92
C PRO A 757 -9.18 2.42 -16.53
N PRO A 758 -8.08 3.20 -16.42
CA PRO A 758 -7.40 3.89 -17.52
C PRO A 758 -6.33 3.05 -18.25
N THR A 759 -5.98 1.85 -17.79
CA THR A 759 -4.84 1.08 -18.32
C THR A 759 -5.17 0.20 -19.54
N GLY A 760 -6.46 -0.08 -19.79
CA GLY A 760 -6.90 -1.03 -20.80
C GLY A 760 -6.80 -2.48 -20.31
N TYR A 761 -6.93 -3.45 -21.22
CA TYR A 761 -6.76 -4.87 -20.86
C TYR A 761 -5.28 -5.23 -20.75
N GLU A 762 -5.00 -6.07 -19.76
CA GLU A 762 -3.65 -6.41 -19.30
C GLU A 762 -3.41 -7.92 -19.24
N TYR A 763 -4.47 -8.73 -19.09
CA TYR A 763 -4.36 -10.19 -19.05
C TYR A 763 -5.49 -10.86 -19.79
N TRP A 764 -5.29 -12.13 -20.12
CA TRP A 764 -6.30 -12.96 -20.75
C TRP A 764 -6.27 -14.39 -20.21
N ALA A 765 -7.38 -14.82 -19.63
CA ALA A 765 -7.64 -16.20 -19.25
C ALA A 765 -8.56 -16.88 -20.27
N TYR A 766 -8.19 -18.07 -20.71
CA TYR A 766 -8.96 -18.84 -21.67
C TYR A 766 -9.09 -20.30 -21.25
N LYS A 767 -10.28 -20.88 -21.41
CA LYS A 767 -10.55 -22.31 -21.26
C LYS A 767 -11.58 -22.75 -22.29
N ASN A 768 -11.31 -23.88 -22.95
CA ASN A 768 -12.20 -24.50 -23.92
C ASN A 768 -12.01 -26.03 -23.95
N THR A 769 -12.72 -26.73 -24.83
CA THR A 769 -12.59 -28.16 -25.10
C THR A 769 -12.36 -28.42 -26.58
N ASP A 770 -11.54 -29.42 -26.90
CA ASP A 770 -11.45 -29.95 -28.27
C ASP A 770 -12.56 -30.97 -28.60
N GLY A 771 -13.52 -31.17 -27.69
CA GLY A 771 -14.56 -32.20 -27.73
C GLY A 771 -14.22 -33.46 -26.95
N THR A 772 -12.96 -33.64 -26.53
CA THR A 772 -12.45 -34.80 -25.78
C THR A 772 -11.54 -34.44 -24.61
N THR A 773 -10.88 -33.29 -24.67
CA THR A 773 -9.88 -32.82 -23.72
C THR A 773 -10.15 -31.35 -23.41
N GLU A 774 -10.44 -31.03 -22.16
CA GLU A 774 -10.45 -29.63 -21.69
C GLU A 774 -9.02 -29.08 -21.61
N TRP A 775 -8.84 -27.84 -22.03
CA TRP A 775 -7.56 -27.15 -22.05
C TRP A 775 -7.72 -25.65 -21.83
N GLY A 776 -6.64 -24.99 -21.44
CA GLY A 776 -6.66 -23.55 -21.23
C GLY A 776 -5.28 -22.94 -21.06
N PHE A 777 -5.26 -21.61 -21.01
CA PHE A 777 -4.07 -20.83 -20.73
C PHE A 777 -4.41 -19.53 -20.00
N PHE A 778 -3.38 -18.93 -19.42
CA PHE A 778 -3.38 -17.56 -18.92
C PHE A 778 -2.20 -16.83 -19.51
N MET A 779 -2.40 -15.58 -19.91
CA MET A 779 -1.34 -14.76 -20.48
C MET A 779 -1.32 -13.35 -19.92
N GLU A 780 -0.10 -12.82 -19.81
CA GLU A 780 0.21 -11.42 -19.50
C GLU A 780 0.36 -10.63 -20.80
N ALA A 781 -0.21 -9.42 -20.81
CA ALA A 781 -0.14 -8.45 -21.89
C ALA A 781 -0.18 -7.02 -21.35
N GLN A 782 0.39 -6.78 -20.17
CA GLN A 782 0.49 -5.44 -19.58
C GLN A 782 1.30 -4.54 -20.48
N ALA A 783 0.87 -3.30 -20.73
CA ALA A 783 1.68 -2.39 -21.54
C ALA A 783 2.95 -1.91 -20.79
N HIS A 784 2.96 -1.98 -19.46
CA HIS A 784 3.97 -1.33 -18.62
C HIS A 784 4.54 -2.26 -17.55
N GLN A 785 5.83 -2.13 -17.26
CA GLN A 785 6.53 -2.83 -16.18
C GLN A 785 6.63 -1.94 -14.93
N GLY A 786 6.31 -2.48 -13.75
CA GLY A 786 6.44 -1.76 -12.46
C GLY A 786 7.85 -1.83 -11.84
N GLY A 787 8.01 -1.28 -10.62
CA GLY A 787 9.32 -1.01 -10.01
C GLY A 787 10.16 -2.21 -9.53
N TYR A 788 9.57 -3.39 -9.29
CA TYR A 788 10.29 -4.59 -8.81
C TYR A 788 10.97 -5.44 -9.89
N ASN A 789 11.18 -4.92 -11.11
CA ASN A 789 11.89 -5.63 -12.19
C ASN A 789 11.32 -7.04 -12.50
N GLY A 790 9.98 -7.17 -12.52
CA GLY A 790 9.27 -8.42 -12.85
C GLY A 790 9.44 -8.84 -14.32
N TRP A 791 8.81 -9.94 -14.72
CA TRP A 791 8.90 -10.44 -16.09
C TRP A 791 7.68 -10.01 -16.92
N TYR A 792 7.89 -9.52 -18.13
CA TYR A 792 6.84 -8.96 -18.99
C TYR A 792 7.02 -9.38 -20.45
N GLY A 793 6.39 -8.69 -21.39
CA GLY A 793 6.67 -8.85 -22.83
C GLY A 793 5.60 -9.57 -23.63
N GLY A 794 4.46 -9.95 -23.04
CA GLY A 794 3.35 -10.54 -23.79
C GLY A 794 3.51 -12.03 -23.95
N LYS A 795 3.27 -12.76 -22.86
CA LYS A 795 3.67 -14.16 -22.72
C LYS A 795 2.57 -15.05 -22.18
N ILE A 796 2.60 -16.32 -22.57
CA ILE A 796 1.77 -17.36 -21.96
C ILE A 796 2.38 -17.66 -20.60
N GLU A 797 1.69 -17.28 -19.54
CA GLU A 797 2.09 -17.52 -18.14
C GLU A 797 1.95 -18.98 -17.77
N THR A 798 0.87 -19.61 -18.22
CA THR A 798 0.55 -21.01 -17.95
C THR A 798 -0.26 -21.61 -19.09
N PHE A 799 0.03 -22.86 -19.44
CA PHE A 799 -0.80 -23.70 -20.31
C PHE A 799 -1.04 -25.04 -19.62
N TRP A 800 -2.26 -25.56 -19.71
CA TRP A 800 -2.66 -26.81 -19.07
C TRP A 800 -3.73 -27.55 -19.88
N THR A 801 -3.84 -28.86 -19.63
CA THR A 801 -4.95 -29.69 -20.08
C THR A 801 -5.46 -30.53 -18.92
N GLU A 802 -6.71 -30.99 -18.98
CA GLU A 802 -7.26 -31.86 -17.93
C GLU A 802 -6.50 -33.19 -17.77
N LYS A 803 -5.82 -33.65 -18.83
CA LYS A 803 -5.09 -34.93 -18.86
C LYS A 803 -3.65 -34.79 -18.38
N THR A 804 -2.99 -33.68 -18.74
CA THR A 804 -1.57 -33.44 -18.40
C THR A 804 -1.40 -32.58 -17.15
N GLY A 805 -2.47 -31.94 -16.66
CA GLY A 805 -2.35 -30.80 -15.76
C GLY A 805 -1.56 -29.68 -16.42
N VAL A 806 -0.88 -28.87 -15.60
CA VAL A 806 0.04 -27.81 -16.04
C VAL A 806 1.22 -28.42 -16.82
N ILE A 807 1.54 -27.83 -17.97
CA ILE A 807 2.67 -28.26 -18.83
C ILE A 807 3.65 -27.12 -19.16
N LEU A 808 3.16 -25.87 -19.23
CA LEU A 808 4.00 -24.67 -19.34
C LEU A 808 3.75 -23.79 -18.13
N ILE A 809 4.82 -23.26 -17.52
CA ILE A 809 4.69 -22.31 -16.41
C ILE A 809 5.87 -21.37 -16.32
N ASN A 810 5.59 -20.09 -16.10
CA ASN A 810 6.63 -19.09 -15.84
C ASN A 810 6.97 -19.03 -14.34
N ARG A 811 8.26 -18.98 -14.01
CA ARG A 811 8.76 -18.95 -12.63
C ARG A 811 10.00 -18.07 -12.47
N HIS A 812 10.07 -17.34 -11.38
CA HIS A 812 11.27 -16.67 -10.88
C HIS A 812 11.33 -16.75 -9.34
N GLY A 813 12.51 -16.52 -8.79
CA GLY A 813 12.77 -16.31 -7.37
C GLY A 813 12.39 -14.91 -6.92
N LYS A 814 13.05 -14.38 -5.89
CA LYS A 814 12.77 -13.04 -5.36
C LYS A 814 13.22 -11.95 -6.35
N ALA A 815 12.58 -10.78 -6.31
CA ALA A 815 12.94 -9.66 -7.18
C ALA A 815 14.39 -9.20 -6.97
N GLY A 816 15.21 -9.16 -8.03
CA GLY A 816 16.62 -8.71 -7.99
C GLY A 816 17.59 -9.68 -8.67
N CYS A 817 18.88 -9.53 -8.37
CA CYS A 817 19.94 -10.44 -8.85
C CYS A 817 21.00 -10.67 -7.77
N ASP A 818 20.65 -11.49 -6.77
CA ASP A 818 21.53 -11.92 -5.68
C ASP A 818 21.15 -13.35 -5.23
N ALA A 819 22.03 -14.31 -5.50
CA ALA A 819 21.84 -15.69 -5.12
C ALA A 819 21.75 -15.90 -3.60
N ALA A 820 22.38 -15.04 -2.77
CA ALA A 820 22.34 -15.15 -1.31
C ALA A 820 20.92 -14.86 -0.78
N ASP A 821 20.25 -13.90 -1.39
CA ASP A 821 18.88 -13.49 -1.06
C ASP A 821 17.81 -14.24 -1.88
N LYS A 822 18.24 -15.23 -2.67
CA LYS A 822 17.40 -16.03 -3.57
C LYS A 822 16.68 -15.16 -4.62
N GLU A 823 17.36 -14.09 -5.05
CA GLU A 823 16.90 -13.14 -6.06
C GLU A 823 17.48 -13.49 -7.44
N ASP A 824 16.63 -13.68 -8.45
CA ASP A 824 17.09 -14.09 -9.80
C ASP A 824 16.26 -13.53 -10.97
N SER A 825 15.25 -12.70 -10.70
CA SER A 825 14.30 -12.22 -11.70
C SER A 825 15.00 -11.31 -12.72
N SER A 826 15.86 -10.40 -12.27
CA SER A 826 16.54 -9.42 -13.12
C SER A 826 17.96 -9.84 -13.53
N CYS A 827 18.35 -11.08 -13.25
CA CYS A 827 19.66 -11.61 -13.61
C CYS A 827 19.82 -11.83 -15.12
N TRP A 828 21.02 -11.58 -15.65
CA TRP A 828 21.35 -11.81 -17.07
C TRP A 828 22.16 -13.10 -17.30
N ASP A 829 22.82 -13.60 -16.26
CA ASP A 829 23.56 -14.87 -16.30
C ASP A 829 22.62 -16.07 -16.49
N ASN A 830 21.36 -15.95 -16.03
CA ASN A 830 20.35 -16.96 -16.21
C ASN A 830 19.54 -16.84 -17.50
N LEU A 831 19.80 -15.86 -18.37
CA LEU A 831 18.98 -15.55 -19.55
C LEU A 831 18.60 -16.79 -20.40
N GLU A 832 19.54 -17.70 -20.59
CA GLU A 832 19.36 -18.90 -21.41
C GLU A 832 18.51 -19.98 -20.73
N TYR A 833 18.56 -20.11 -19.40
CA TYR A 833 17.76 -21.09 -18.66
C TYR A 833 16.66 -20.45 -17.81
N LYS A 834 16.32 -19.18 -18.04
CA LYS A 834 15.16 -18.52 -17.41
C LYS A 834 13.92 -19.36 -17.68
N ALA A 835 13.12 -19.61 -16.64
CA ALA A 835 11.88 -20.33 -16.72
C ALA A 835 10.75 -19.47 -17.30
N ALA A 836 10.94 -18.88 -18.49
CA ALA A 836 9.97 -17.99 -19.11
C ALA A 836 9.65 -18.26 -20.57
N HIS A 837 8.46 -17.80 -20.99
CA HIS A 837 8.07 -17.67 -22.39
C HIS A 837 8.50 -16.30 -22.91
N HIS A 838 9.51 -16.26 -23.79
CA HIS A 838 10.10 -15.00 -24.27
C HIS A 838 10.90 -15.15 -25.56
N VAL A 839 11.12 -14.01 -26.22
CA VAL A 839 12.13 -13.84 -27.27
C VAL A 839 13.35 -13.14 -26.66
N TRP A 840 14.54 -13.69 -26.90
CA TRP A 840 15.81 -13.18 -26.39
C TRP A 840 16.97 -13.47 -27.36
N GLY A 841 18.10 -12.81 -27.15
CA GLY A 841 19.31 -13.05 -27.92
C GLY A 841 20.56 -12.46 -27.27
N ARG A 842 21.66 -12.53 -28.01
CA ARG A 842 22.94 -11.91 -27.64
C ARG A 842 23.55 -11.18 -28.83
N ASP A 843 24.20 -10.05 -28.56
CA ASP A 843 25.00 -9.31 -29.52
C ASP A 843 26.31 -10.05 -29.89
N GLU A 844 27.19 -9.44 -30.69
CA GLU A 844 28.50 -9.98 -31.02
C GLU A 844 29.51 -10.00 -29.86
N ASN A 845 29.22 -9.30 -28.76
CA ASN A 845 30.03 -9.24 -27.55
C ASN A 845 29.55 -10.22 -26.46
N GLY A 846 28.49 -10.98 -26.75
CA GLY A 846 27.89 -11.96 -25.84
C GLY A 846 26.97 -11.34 -24.78
N LYS A 847 26.55 -10.09 -24.96
CA LYS A 847 25.64 -9.36 -24.07
C LYS A 847 24.19 -9.56 -24.47
N GLY A 848 23.32 -9.71 -23.46
CA GLY A 848 21.95 -10.19 -23.66
C GLY A 848 20.90 -9.10 -23.91
N PHE A 849 19.85 -9.46 -24.65
CA PHE A 849 18.59 -8.71 -24.72
C PHE A 849 17.40 -9.66 -24.60
N THR A 850 16.27 -9.19 -24.03
CA THR A 850 15.06 -9.99 -23.86
C THR A 850 13.79 -9.15 -23.81
N THR A 851 12.70 -9.74 -24.32
CA THR A 851 11.34 -9.22 -24.15
C THR A 851 10.83 -9.28 -22.70
N LEU A 852 11.48 -10.01 -21.79
CA LEU A 852 11.03 -10.11 -20.39
C LEU A 852 11.29 -8.87 -19.53
N LEU A 853 12.32 -8.09 -19.88
CA LEU A 853 12.89 -7.05 -19.00
C LEU A 853 12.82 -5.66 -19.64
N LEU A 854 11.84 -5.41 -20.52
CA LEU A 854 11.53 -4.08 -21.04
C LEU A 854 10.90 -3.23 -19.92
N ARG A 855 11.72 -2.37 -19.33
CA ARG A 855 11.48 -1.58 -18.12
C ARG A 855 11.03 -0.16 -18.47
N GLY A 856 9.93 0.28 -17.87
CA GLY A 856 9.50 1.68 -17.92
C GLY A 856 8.11 1.87 -18.48
N HIS A 857 7.39 2.81 -17.87
CA HIS A 857 6.02 3.14 -18.20
C HIS A 857 5.92 3.87 -19.56
N ASP A 858 6.89 4.71 -19.92
CA ASP A 858 6.81 5.56 -21.10
C ASP A 858 7.24 4.88 -22.42
N LEU A 859 7.59 3.59 -22.38
CA LEU A 859 7.91 2.83 -23.58
C LEU A 859 6.65 2.67 -24.45
N GLN A 860 6.79 2.75 -25.77
CA GLN A 860 5.72 2.59 -26.76
C GLN A 860 5.20 1.15 -26.91
N ARG A 861 5.30 0.32 -25.86
CA ARG A 861 4.72 -1.02 -25.86
C ARG A 861 3.20 -0.92 -25.97
N THR A 862 2.62 -1.73 -26.85
CA THR A 862 1.18 -1.75 -27.08
C THR A 862 0.63 -3.16 -27.01
N SER A 863 -0.59 -3.27 -26.49
CA SER A 863 -1.35 -4.52 -26.43
C SER A 863 -2.68 -4.33 -27.13
N VAL A 864 -2.98 -5.20 -28.10
CA VAL A 864 -4.22 -5.18 -28.87
C VAL A 864 -4.97 -6.48 -28.63
N PHE A 865 -6.18 -6.36 -28.09
CA PHE A 865 -7.08 -7.46 -27.79
C PHE A 865 -8.18 -7.53 -28.86
N ASP A 866 -8.24 -8.62 -29.61
CA ASP A 866 -9.32 -8.92 -30.55
C ASP A 866 -10.03 -10.21 -30.13
N LEU A 867 -10.77 -10.11 -29.02
CA LEU A 867 -11.42 -11.25 -28.39
C LEU A 867 -12.76 -11.65 -29.03
N GLY A 868 -13.32 -10.79 -29.89
CA GLY A 868 -14.59 -11.02 -30.58
C GLY A 868 -14.45 -11.66 -31.96
N ALA A 869 -13.22 -11.79 -32.49
CA ALA A 869 -12.96 -12.49 -33.74
C ALA A 869 -13.28 -13.99 -33.66
N THR A 870 -13.49 -14.62 -34.82
CA THR A 870 -13.68 -16.09 -34.93
C THR A 870 -12.54 -16.87 -34.28
N THR A 871 -11.33 -16.34 -34.36
CA THR A 871 -10.16 -16.80 -33.62
C THR A 871 -9.72 -15.66 -32.69
N PRO A 872 -10.14 -15.67 -31.42
CA PRO A 872 -9.74 -14.65 -30.46
C PRO A 872 -8.22 -14.52 -30.38
N SER A 873 -7.71 -13.30 -30.32
CA SER A 873 -6.27 -13.07 -30.26
C SER A 873 -5.85 -11.87 -29.44
N VAL A 874 -4.62 -11.90 -28.95
CA VAL A 874 -3.94 -10.76 -28.32
C VAL A 874 -2.58 -10.60 -28.99
N THR A 875 -2.24 -9.36 -29.35
CA THR A 875 -0.92 -9.01 -29.90
C THR A 875 -0.24 -8.01 -28.97
N VAL A 876 0.96 -8.33 -28.51
CA VAL A 876 1.81 -7.46 -27.71
C VAL A 876 3.03 -7.05 -28.54
N THR A 877 3.23 -5.76 -28.74
CA THR A 877 4.34 -5.21 -29.53
C THR A 877 5.37 -4.60 -28.60
N ASN A 878 6.56 -5.20 -28.55
CA ASN A 878 7.69 -4.76 -27.75
C ASN A 878 8.67 -3.95 -28.61
N ILE A 879 9.15 -2.82 -28.10
CA ILE A 879 10.08 -1.94 -28.82
C ILE A 879 11.36 -1.81 -28.00
N PHE A 880 12.48 -2.15 -28.63
CA PHE A 880 13.83 -1.91 -28.11
C PHE A 880 14.32 -0.56 -28.65
N ASN A 881 15.22 0.12 -27.91
CA ASN A 881 15.73 1.45 -28.25
C ASN A 881 14.65 2.46 -28.62
N ASP A 882 13.64 2.59 -27.76
CA ASP A 882 12.54 3.50 -28.01
C ASP A 882 13.07 4.93 -28.20
N PRO A 883 12.92 5.52 -29.41
CA PRO A 883 13.48 6.84 -29.72
C PRO A 883 12.80 7.98 -28.95
N SER A 884 11.70 7.71 -28.24
CA SER A 884 11.06 8.67 -27.33
C SER A 884 11.80 8.85 -26.00
N TYR A 885 12.81 8.02 -25.70
CA TYR A 885 13.62 8.11 -24.47
C TYR A 885 15.05 8.58 -24.78
N THR A 886 15.34 9.87 -24.56
CA THR A 886 16.61 10.50 -24.99
C THR A 886 17.66 10.66 -23.87
N GLU A 887 17.37 10.30 -22.62
CA GLU A 887 18.27 10.50 -21.46
C GLU A 887 18.68 9.18 -20.79
N ASN A 888 20.00 8.89 -20.77
CA ASN A 888 20.72 7.85 -19.98
C ASN A 888 20.59 6.37 -20.48
N PRO A 889 21.55 5.46 -20.16
CA PRO A 889 21.76 4.21 -20.89
C PRO A 889 20.56 3.28 -20.78
N THR A 890 20.00 2.99 -21.94
CA THR A 890 19.11 1.90 -22.38
C THR A 890 19.12 0.63 -21.51
N SER A 891 20.25 0.24 -20.89
CA SER A 891 20.37 -0.91 -19.95
C SER A 891 19.30 -1.01 -18.86
N SER A 892 18.78 0.13 -18.39
CA SER A 892 17.81 0.17 -17.30
C SER A 892 16.36 0.18 -17.77
N LYS A 893 16.11 0.32 -19.09
CA LYS A 893 14.77 0.59 -19.65
C LYS A 893 14.40 -0.30 -20.84
N THR A 894 15.28 -0.62 -21.77
CA THR A 894 14.87 -1.18 -23.07
C THR A 894 15.00 -2.71 -23.19
N GLY A 895 15.16 -3.45 -22.09
CA GLY A 895 15.27 -4.92 -22.15
C GLY A 895 16.64 -5.43 -22.59
N GLU A 896 17.68 -4.64 -22.33
CA GLU A 896 19.07 -4.84 -22.73
C GLU A 896 19.98 -4.93 -21.51
N GLU A 897 21.01 -5.78 -21.55
CA GLU A 897 21.93 -5.98 -20.42
C GLU A 897 22.77 -4.74 -20.11
N THR A 898 23.31 -4.10 -21.15
CA THR A 898 24.18 -2.93 -21.06
C THR A 898 23.64 -1.72 -21.83
N GLY A 899 22.60 -1.91 -22.64
CA GLY A 899 21.92 -0.87 -23.42
C GLY A 899 22.54 -0.61 -24.79
N TYR A 900 23.52 -1.40 -25.19
CA TYR A 900 24.23 -1.20 -26.45
C TYR A 900 24.16 -2.46 -27.32
N GLU A 901 23.42 -3.47 -26.89
CA GLU A 901 23.24 -4.72 -27.60
C GLU A 901 22.46 -4.52 -28.89
N LEU A 902 21.49 -3.61 -28.85
CA LEU A 902 20.74 -3.13 -29.97
C LEU A 902 20.96 -1.61 -29.99
N GLU A 903 21.39 -1.01 -31.09
CA GLU A 903 21.40 0.44 -31.30
C GLU A 903 20.43 0.84 -32.42
N GLY A 904 20.10 -0.11 -33.31
CA GLY A 904 19.11 0.00 -34.36
C GLY A 904 17.66 -0.07 -33.86
N GLN A 905 16.74 0.16 -34.78
CA GLN A 905 15.31 0.00 -34.52
C GLN A 905 14.96 -1.48 -34.52
N VAL A 906 14.52 -2.02 -33.38
CA VAL A 906 14.10 -3.41 -33.24
C VAL A 906 12.74 -3.50 -32.54
N THR A 907 11.80 -4.18 -33.20
CA THR A 907 10.46 -4.46 -32.67
C THR A 907 10.23 -5.98 -32.62
N ILE A 908 9.68 -6.47 -31.51
CA ILE A 908 9.25 -7.86 -31.36
C ILE A 908 7.77 -7.91 -31.02
N ALA A 909 6.96 -8.40 -31.95
CA ALA A 909 5.53 -8.62 -31.76
C ALA A 909 5.23 -10.08 -31.40
N ASN A 910 4.56 -10.29 -30.27
CA ASN A 910 4.07 -11.57 -29.78
C ASN A 910 2.56 -11.64 -29.98
N LYS A 911 2.10 -12.48 -30.92
CA LYS A 911 0.68 -12.73 -31.15
C LYS A 911 0.29 -14.10 -30.59
N ILE A 912 -0.75 -14.12 -29.76
CA ILE A 912 -1.33 -15.33 -29.16
C ILE A 912 -2.76 -15.47 -29.66
N GLU A 913 -3.11 -16.63 -30.21
CA GLU A 913 -4.41 -16.92 -30.82
C GLU A 913 -5.01 -18.19 -30.20
N ALA A 914 -6.25 -18.10 -29.71
CA ALA A 914 -6.97 -19.26 -29.18
C ALA A 914 -7.63 -20.04 -30.33
N LEU A 915 -7.17 -21.28 -30.56
CA LEU A 915 -7.75 -22.21 -31.53
C LEU A 915 -8.82 -23.09 -30.88
N SER A 916 -9.37 -24.05 -31.62
CA SER A 916 -10.35 -25.01 -31.08
C SER A 916 -9.72 -26.09 -30.19
N ASN A 917 -8.45 -26.43 -30.41
CA ASN A 917 -7.73 -27.52 -29.74
C ASN A 917 -6.40 -27.09 -29.12
N GLY A 918 -6.18 -25.79 -28.91
CA GLY A 918 -4.91 -25.28 -28.41
C GLY A 918 -4.69 -23.81 -28.68
N VAL A 919 -3.44 -23.37 -28.51
CA VAL A 919 -3.03 -21.98 -28.69
C VAL A 919 -1.94 -21.87 -29.75
N ARG A 920 -2.09 -20.91 -30.67
CA ARG A 920 -1.05 -20.56 -31.64
C ARG A 920 -0.30 -19.33 -31.17
N VAL A 921 1.02 -19.39 -31.25
CA VAL A 921 1.91 -18.29 -30.93
C VAL A 921 2.71 -17.92 -32.17
N THR A 922 2.72 -16.63 -32.49
CA THR A 922 3.56 -16.07 -33.55
C THR A 922 4.45 -14.98 -32.98
N HIS A 923 5.76 -15.17 -33.06
CA HIS A 923 6.76 -14.16 -32.75
C HIS A 923 7.22 -13.51 -34.06
N THR A 924 7.19 -12.18 -34.15
CA THR A 924 7.65 -11.43 -35.33
C THR A 924 8.68 -10.40 -34.91
N VAL A 925 9.91 -10.56 -35.40
CA VAL A 925 11.01 -9.63 -35.26
C VAL A 925 11.06 -8.76 -36.51
N THR A 926 11.03 -7.44 -36.32
CA THR A 926 11.26 -6.45 -37.37
C THR A 926 12.44 -5.57 -36.95
N SER A 927 13.42 -5.39 -37.84
CA SER A 927 14.56 -4.51 -37.59
C SER A 927 15.01 -3.76 -38.83
N ASP A 928 15.85 -2.74 -38.62
CA ASP A 928 16.58 -2.07 -39.70
C ASP A 928 17.82 -2.85 -40.19
N GLY A 929 18.18 -3.94 -39.49
CA GLY A 929 19.29 -4.83 -39.82
C GLY A 929 20.68 -4.25 -39.56
N THR A 930 20.78 -3.21 -38.73
CA THR A 930 22.05 -2.56 -38.40
C THR A 930 22.82 -3.26 -37.28
N ASP A 931 22.11 -3.84 -36.31
CA ASP A 931 22.70 -4.54 -35.17
C ASP A 931 23.26 -5.91 -35.55
N MET A 932 24.33 -6.33 -34.89
CA MET A 932 24.92 -7.66 -35.06
C MET A 932 24.57 -8.55 -33.87
N ILE A 933 24.23 -9.80 -34.15
CA ILE A 933 23.82 -10.77 -33.13
C ILE A 933 24.54 -12.10 -33.32
N THR A 934 24.70 -12.84 -32.23
CA THR A 934 25.20 -14.22 -32.21
C THR A 934 24.13 -15.23 -31.86
N GLU A 935 23.05 -14.77 -31.23
CA GLU A 935 21.93 -15.59 -30.78
C GLU A 935 20.61 -14.85 -30.97
N LEU A 936 19.58 -15.60 -31.38
CA LEU A 936 18.20 -15.14 -31.38
C LEU A 936 17.28 -16.35 -31.25
N TRP A 937 16.49 -16.35 -30.18
CA TRP A 937 15.69 -17.48 -29.75
C TRP A 937 14.29 -17.03 -29.33
N ALA A 938 13.27 -17.83 -29.67
CA ALA A 938 12.04 -17.86 -28.90
C ALA A 938 12.09 -19.06 -27.95
N SER A 939 11.51 -18.97 -26.76
CA SER A 939 11.59 -20.05 -25.76
C SER A 939 10.26 -20.33 -25.10
N ILE A 940 10.02 -21.60 -24.72
CA ILE A 940 8.90 -22.02 -23.88
C ILE A 940 9.40 -22.66 -22.57
N PRO A 941 8.76 -22.38 -21.41
CA PRO A 941 9.19 -22.92 -20.12
C PRO A 941 8.41 -24.20 -19.78
N VAL A 942 8.97 -25.37 -20.08
CA VAL A 942 8.31 -26.65 -19.81
C VAL A 942 8.37 -26.95 -18.31
N PHE A 943 7.20 -27.02 -17.67
CA PHE A 943 7.06 -27.43 -16.27
C PHE A 943 7.51 -28.88 -16.14
N LEU A 944 8.48 -29.15 -15.27
CA LEU A 944 8.92 -30.52 -15.00
C LEU A 944 8.06 -31.14 -13.89
N ARG A 945 8.11 -30.54 -12.70
CA ARG A 945 7.35 -30.90 -11.49
C ARG A 945 7.66 -29.93 -10.36
N LEU A 946 6.83 -29.93 -9.32
CA LEU A 946 7.01 -29.21 -8.06
C LEU A 946 8.03 -29.92 -7.16
N TYR A 947 9.29 -29.89 -7.58
CA TYR A 947 10.40 -30.56 -6.92
C TYR A 947 11.71 -29.81 -7.18
N ASN A 948 12.37 -29.36 -6.10
CA ASN A 948 13.71 -28.78 -6.14
C ASN A 948 14.72 -29.73 -5.44
N PRO A 949 15.65 -30.37 -6.16
CA PRO A 949 16.66 -31.24 -5.55
C PRO A 949 17.72 -30.49 -4.74
N LEU A 950 17.84 -29.17 -4.90
CA LEU A 950 18.91 -28.34 -4.32
C LEU A 950 18.56 -27.79 -2.93
N VAL A 951 17.30 -27.88 -2.50
CA VAL A 951 16.82 -27.30 -1.24
C VAL A 951 16.19 -28.39 -0.36
N ALA A 952 16.41 -28.30 0.96
CA ALA A 952 15.75 -29.16 1.93
C ALA A 952 14.35 -28.64 2.26
N GLY A 953 13.35 -29.52 2.33
CA GLY A 953 11.96 -29.15 2.64
C GLY A 953 10.94 -30.15 2.07
N THR A 954 9.66 -29.78 2.11
CA THR A 954 8.56 -30.56 1.52
C THR A 954 8.72 -30.60 0.00
N LYS A 955 8.61 -31.79 -0.58
CA LYS A 955 8.78 -32.05 -2.02
C LYS A 955 7.52 -32.69 -2.59
N PRO A 956 6.47 -31.91 -2.91
CA PRO A 956 5.14 -32.46 -3.18
C PRO A 956 5.08 -33.42 -4.37
N GLN A 957 6.04 -33.40 -5.28
CA GLN A 957 6.06 -34.27 -6.46
C GLN A 957 7.36 -35.08 -6.59
N GLU A 958 7.97 -35.44 -5.46
CA GLU A 958 9.16 -36.31 -5.49
C GLU A 958 8.90 -37.68 -6.15
N ASP A 959 7.67 -38.18 -6.04
CA ASP A 959 7.23 -39.48 -6.59
C ASP A 959 6.94 -39.47 -8.10
N LEU A 960 6.85 -38.30 -8.74
CA LEU A 960 6.59 -38.17 -10.18
C LEU A 960 7.91 -38.03 -10.94
N ASP A 961 8.02 -38.62 -12.13
CA ASP A 961 9.12 -38.28 -13.04
C ASP A 961 8.96 -36.86 -13.60
N ASP A 962 10.09 -36.25 -14.00
CA ASP A 962 10.06 -34.98 -14.72
C ASP A 962 9.25 -35.14 -16.02
N THR A 963 8.49 -34.09 -16.40
CA THR A 963 7.87 -34.01 -17.74
C THR A 963 8.87 -34.37 -18.84
N THR A 964 8.52 -35.33 -19.69
CA THR A 964 9.36 -35.74 -20.81
C THR A 964 9.25 -34.73 -21.94
N ILE A 965 10.37 -34.42 -22.60
CA ILE A 965 10.42 -33.52 -23.75
C ILE A 965 10.99 -34.33 -24.93
N GLU A 966 10.16 -34.56 -25.93
CA GLU A 966 10.49 -35.42 -27.06
C GLU A 966 10.28 -34.70 -28.39
N TYR A 967 11.15 -34.98 -29.37
CA TYR A 967 11.05 -34.48 -30.73
C TYR A 967 10.74 -35.60 -31.72
N TRP A 968 10.13 -35.24 -32.84
CA TRP A 968 9.89 -36.14 -33.96
C TRP A 968 11.06 -36.12 -34.93
N ASP A 969 11.76 -37.25 -35.08
CA ASP A 969 12.91 -37.38 -35.99
C ASP A 969 12.52 -37.63 -37.46
N GLY A 970 11.21 -37.67 -37.75
CA GLY A 970 10.65 -38.06 -39.05
C GLY A 970 10.03 -39.46 -39.07
N THR A 971 10.42 -40.33 -38.14
CA THR A 971 10.02 -41.74 -38.06
C THR A 971 9.46 -42.14 -36.69
N SER A 972 10.03 -41.58 -35.62
CA SER A 972 9.72 -41.94 -34.25
C SER A 972 9.94 -40.77 -33.29
N TRP A 973 9.32 -40.86 -32.12
CA TRP A 973 9.55 -39.93 -31.02
C TRP A 973 10.88 -40.27 -30.34
N GLN A 974 11.72 -39.26 -30.16
CA GLN A 974 13.02 -39.34 -29.52
C GLN A 974 13.07 -38.34 -28.38
N LEU A 975 13.74 -38.67 -27.27
CA LEU A 975 14.04 -37.70 -26.22
C LEU A 975 14.89 -36.57 -26.79
N MET A 976 14.61 -35.33 -26.37
CA MET A 976 15.48 -34.21 -26.69
C MET A 976 16.91 -34.50 -26.22
N PRO A 977 17.92 -34.36 -27.08
CA PRO A 977 19.29 -34.67 -26.71
C PRO A 977 19.84 -33.65 -25.70
N GLU A 978 20.63 -34.16 -24.76
CA GLU A 978 21.47 -33.34 -23.89
C GLU A 978 22.77 -32.96 -24.62
N ASP A 979 23.76 -32.41 -23.91
CA ASP A 979 25.11 -32.22 -24.46
C ASP A 979 25.78 -33.57 -24.71
N LEU A 980 25.88 -33.96 -25.98
CA LEU A 980 26.48 -35.23 -26.40
C LEU A 980 27.96 -35.10 -26.73
N ASN A 981 28.45 -33.89 -26.99
CA ASN A 981 29.79 -33.64 -27.53
C ASN A 981 30.75 -33.00 -26.50
N GLY A 982 30.22 -32.55 -25.35
CA GLY A 982 30.96 -31.96 -24.24
C GLY A 982 31.28 -30.47 -24.39
N ASP A 983 30.60 -29.75 -25.29
CA ASP A 983 30.78 -28.31 -25.51
C ASP A 983 30.01 -27.42 -24.52
N GLY A 984 29.22 -28.03 -23.64
CA GLY A 984 28.42 -27.36 -22.63
C GLY A 984 27.01 -26.98 -23.10
N PHE A 985 26.61 -27.33 -24.33
CA PHE A 985 25.30 -27.00 -24.89
C PHE A 985 24.53 -28.25 -25.33
N PRO A 986 23.22 -28.34 -25.02
CA PRO A 986 22.38 -29.39 -25.59
C PRO A 986 22.29 -29.32 -27.11
N GLU A 987 22.25 -30.49 -27.75
CA GLU A 987 22.34 -30.60 -29.20
C GLU A 987 21.11 -30.01 -29.92
N LEU A 988 21.36 -29.33 -31.04
CA LEU A 988 20.33 -28.74 -31.87
C LEU A 988 19.74 -29.79 -32.82
N VAL A 989 18.43 -30.05 -32.71
CA VAL A 989 17.71 -30.98 -33.59
C VAL A 989 16.74 -30.24 -34.49
N THR A 990 16.53 -30.77 -35.70
CA THR A 990 15.48 -30.27 -36.60
C THR A 990 14.26 -31.16 -36.49
N THR A 991 13.10 -30.58 -36.18
CA THR A 991 11.84 -31.30 -35.97
C THR A 991 10.66 -30.53 -36.53
N THR A 992 9.56 -31.22 -36.84
CA THR A 992 8.27 -30.60 -37.19
C THR A 992 7.31 -30.53 -36.01
N LYS A 993 7.58 -31.28 -34.94
CA LYS A 993 6.75 -31.29 -33.73
C LYS A 993 7.50 -31.79 -32.49
N LEU A 994 7.04 -31.35 -31.33
CA LEU A 994 7.42 -31.85 -30.02
C LEU A 994 6.20 -32.50 -29.34
N ARG A 995 6.45 -33.40 -28.39
CA ARG A 995 5.46 -33.81 -27.40
C ARG A 995 6.03 -33.66 -25.99
N LEU A 996 5.19 -33.20 -25.08
CA LEU A 996 5.48 -32.96 -23.68
C LEU A 996 4.65 -33.94 -22.85
N GLY A 997 5.30 -34.91 -22.22
CA GLY A 997 4.63 -36.06 -21.60
C GLY A 997 4.64 -36.02 -20.08
N ARG A 998 3.49 -36.28 -19.44
CA ARG A 998 3.36 -36.44 -17.98
C ARG A 998 2.61 -37.72 -17.65
N ASP A 999 3.17 -38.51 -16.73
CA ASP A 999 2.53 -39.73 -16.22
C ASP A 999 2.21 -39.56 -14.73
N PHE A 1000 0.92 -39.58 -14.39
CA PHE A 1000 0.44 -39.48 -13.01
C PHE A 1000 0.33 -40.83 -12.30
N LEU A 1001 0.79 -41.91 -12.94
CA LEU A 1001 0.82 -43.27 -12.42
C LEU A 1001 -0.57 -43.85 -12.12
N LEU A 1002 -1.62 -43.30 -12.75
CA LEU A 1002 -3.02 -43.73 -12.58
C LEU A 1002 -3.40 -44.95 -13.44
N GLY A 1003 -2.49 -45.44 -14.27
CA GLY A 1003 -2.71 -46.58 -15.17
C GLY A 1003 -3.03 -46.21 -16.63
N ASP A 1004 -3.20 -44.91 -16.91
CA ASP A 1004 -3.46 -44.38 -18.26
C ASP A 1004 -2.17 -44.19 -19.08
N GLY A 1005 -1.00 -44.32 -18.45
CA GLY A 1005 0.31 -44.01 -19.02
C GLY A 1005 0.51 -42.52 -19.29
N PRO A 1006 1.63 -42.14 -19.93
CA PRO A 1006 1.94 -40.75 -20.22
C PRO A 1006 0.86 -40.09 -21.08
N GLN A 1007 0.36 -38.94 -20.59
CA GLN A 1007 -0.51 -38.04 -21.32
C GLN A 1007 0.35 -36.94 -21.97
N TYR A 1008 -0.08 -36.42 -23.12
CA TYR A 1008 0.75 -35.54 -23.93
C TYR A 1008 0.07 -34.22 -24.31
N VAL A 1009 0.86 -33.15 -24.32
CA VAL A 1009 0.61 -31.93 -25.10
C VAL A 1009 1.61 -31.89 -26.23
N TYR A 1010 1.23 -31.32 -27.38
CA TYR A 1010 2.08 -31.25 -28.55
C TYR A 1010 2.43 -29.82 -28.90
N VAL A 1011 3.62 -29.61 -29.47
CA VAL A 1011 4.02 -28.33 -30.07
C VAL A 1011 4.30 -28.57 -31.54
N GLY A 1012 3.46 -28.06 -32.43
CA GLY A 1012 3.62 -28.19 -33.88
C GLY A 1012 4.24 -26.93 -34.50
N PHE A 1013 5.05 -27.12 -35.53
CA PHE A 1013 5.65 -26.05 -36.32
C PHE A 1013 5.16 -26.10 -37.78
N ASP A 1014 4.96 -24.93 -38.40
CA ASP A 1014 4.53 -24.82 -39.81
C ASP A 1014 5.60 -25.31 -40.80
N ALA A 1015 6.86 -25.28 -40.38
CA ALA A 1015 8.01 -25.76 -41.11
C ALA A 1015 8.99 -26.46 -40.16
N PRO A 1016 9.89 -27.33 -40.66
CA PRO A 1016 10.93 -27.91 -39.82
C PRO A 1016 11.71 -26.84 -39.07
N GLN A 1017 11.70 -26.92 -37.75
CA GLN A 1017 12.27 -25.94 -36.84
C GLN A 1017 13.46 -26.55 -36.11
N LYS A 1018 14.54 -25.79 -35.99
CA LYS A 1018 15.69 -26.14 -35.15
C LYS A 1018 15.38 -25.80 -33.71
N VAL A 1019 15.54 -26.77 -32.81
CA VAL A 1019 15.21 -26.66 -31.39
C VAL A 1019 16.27 -27.31 -30.51
N ARG A 1020 16.48 -26.78 -29.29
CA ARG A 1020 17.36 -27.37 -28.27
C ARG A 1020 16.81 -27.14 -26.87
N LEU A 1021 17.29 -27.92 -25.90
CA LEU A 1021 17.06 -27.65 -24.48
C LEU A 1021 17.94 -26.48 -24.00
N SER A 1022 17.53 -25.81 -22.93
CA SER A 1022 18.40 -24.92 -22.17
C SER A 1022 19.58 -25.69 -21.57
N THR A 1023 20.68 -25.04 -21.27
CA THR A 1023 21.90 -25.64 -20.70
C THR A 1023 21.63 -26.37 -19.39
N GLN A 1024 20.80 -25.79 -18.52
CA GLN A 1024 20.45 -26.37 -17.21
C GLN A 1024 18.95 -26.27 -16.88
N LYS A 1025 18.52 -27.08 -15.90
CA LYS A 1025 17.16 -27.02 -15.35
C LYS A 1025 17.10 -25.80 -14.45
N TYR A 1026 16.03 -25.03 -14.56
CA TYR A 1026 15.71 -23.98 -13.62
C TYR A 1026 15.00 -24.57 -12.43
N TYR A 1027 15.40 -24.15 -11.23
CA TYR A 1027 14.68 -24.45 -10.00
C TYR A 1027 14.44 -23.15 -9.26
N ASP A 1028 13.17 -22.85 -8.95
CA ASP A 1028 12.83 -21.66 -8.15
C ASP A 1028 13.61 -21.69 -6.82
N PRO A 1029 14.50 -20.71 -6.57
CA PRO A 1029 15.36 -20.69 -5.39
C PRO A 1029 14.62 -20.26 -4.11
N TYR A 1030 13.42 -19.68 -4.24
CA TYR A 1030 12.72 -19.05 -3.13
C TYR A 1030 11.70 -19.95 -2.46
N GLN A 1031 10.50 -20.08 -3.04
CA GLN A 1031 9.36 -20.63 -2.28
C GLN A 1031 8.55 -21.70 -3.02
N THR A 1032 8.35 -21.65 -4.35
CA THR A 1032 7.53 -22.68 -5.01
C THR A 1032 8.27 -23.99 -5.20
N GLN A 1033 9.61 -23.97 -5.20
CA GLN A 1033 10.46 -25.13 -5.53
C GLN A 1033 10.14 -25.75 -6.90
N THR A 1034 9.56 -24.98 -7.82
CA THR A 1034 9.18 -25.45 -9.15
C THR A 1034 10.41 -25.75 -10.00
N GLY A 1035 10.46 -26.94 -10.62
CA GLY A 1035 11.44 -27.29 -11.64
C GLY A 1035 10.92 -27.01 -13.04
N VAL A 1036 11.74 -26.37 -13.87
CA VAL A 1036 11.44 -26.04 -15.27
C VAL A 1036 12.64 -26.40 -16.16
N ARG A 1037 12.37 -26.87 -17.38
CA ARG A 1037 13.36 -26.98 -18.46
C ARG A 1037 12.89 -26.13 -19.62
N THR A 1038 13.70 -25.18 -20.04
CA THR A 1038 13.35 -24.29 -21.15
C THR A 1038 13.71 -24.96 -22.47
N VAL A 1039 12.86 -24.79 -23.48
CA VAL A 1039 13.13 -25.25 -24.86
C VAL A 1039 13.26 -24.03 -25.76
N HIS A 1040 14.35 -23.96 -26.51
CA HIS A 1040 14.66 -22.86 -27.42
C HIS A 1040 14.34 -23.22 -28.86
N PHE A 1041 13.71 -22.29 -29.57
CA PHE A 1041 13.40 -22.35 -30.99
C PHE A 1041 14.27 -21.34 -31.73
N ASP A 1042 15.12 -21.84 -32.61
CA ASP A 1042 16.11 -21.05 -33.34
C ASP A 1042 15.45 -20.03 -34.30
N MET A 1043 15.72 -18.74 -34.07
CA MET A 1043 15.33 -17.67 -34.99
C MET A 1043 16.54 -17.08 -35.73
N HIS A 1044 17.76 -17.46 -35.35
CA HIS A 1044 19.03 -17.01 -35.91
C HIS A 1044 19.43 -17.82 -37.17
N GLY A 1045 19.12 -19.11 -37.20
CA GLY A 1045 19.43 -20.05 -38.29
C GLY A 1045 20.79 -20.75 -38.18
N ASN A 1046 21.75 -20.12 -37.49
CA ASN A 1046 23.08 -20.65 -37.18
C ASN A 1046 23.67 -20.03 -35.89
N PRO A 1047 23.05 -20.31 -34.73
CA PRO A 1047 23.46 -19.73 -33.44
C PRO A 1047 24.96 -19.91 -33.15
N GLY A 1048 25.56 -18.91 -32.52
CA GLY A 1048 27.00 -18.86 -32.23
C GLY A 1048 27.85 -18.26 -33.36
N THR A 1049 27.22 -17.80 -34.45
CA THR A 1049 27.90 -17.05 -35.53
C THR A 1049 27.40 -15.62 -35.58
N VAL A 1050 28.27 -14.66 -35.89
CA VAL A 1050 27.86 -13.25 -35.97
C VAL A 1050 27.13 -12.99 -37.29
N ILE A 1051 25.87 -12.55 -37.24
CA ILE A 1051 25.08 -12.12 -38.39
C ILE A 1051 24.37 -10.79 -38.09
N PRO A 1052 23.96 -10.01 -39.12
CA PRO A 1052 23.05 -8.89 -38.90
C PRO A 1052 21.69 -9.36 -38.38
N MET A 1053 21.09 -8.59 -37.48
CA MET A 1053 19.74 -8.81 -36.95
C MET A 1053 18.75 -8.93 -38.11
N PRO A 1054 17.91 -9.99 -38.16
CA PRO A 1054 16.99 -10.18 -39.28
C PRO A 1054 16.00 -9.03 -39.42
N THR A 1055 15.95 -8.41 -40.61
CA THR A 1055 15.05 -7.28 -40.89
C THR A 1055 13.57 -7.64 -40.80
N ASN A 1056 13.23 -8.88 -41.13
CA ASN A 1056 11.90 -9.46 -40.91
C ASN A 1056 12.04 -10.97 -40.71
N LYS A 1057 11.76 -11.44 -39.49
CA LYS A 1057 11.78 -12.85 -39.14
C LYS A 1057 10.54 -13.19 -38.32
N SER A 1058 9.83 -14.22 -38.74
CA SER A 1058 8.68 -14.74 -38.01
C SER A 1058 8.88 -16.21 -37.65
N LEU A 1059 8.41 -16.59 -36.47
CA LEU A 1059 8.34 -17.96 -35.98
C LEU A 1059 6.92 -18.21 -35.48
N GLN A 1060 6.27 -19.25 -36.01
CA GLN A 1060 4.95 -19.69 -35.58
C GLN A 1060 5.05 -21.12 -35.06
N TYR A 1061 4.39 -21.36 -33.93
CA TYR A 1061 4.13 -22.70 -33.42
C TYR A 1061 2.76 -22.77 -32.77
N THR A 1062 2.23 -23.98 -32.67
CA THR A 1062 0.93 -24.24 -32.05
C THR A 1062 1.08 -25.26 -30.94
N ILE A 1063 0.61 -24.94 -29.74
CA ILE A 1063 0.54 -25.86 -28.61
C ILE A 1063 -0.86 -26.47 -28.61
N THR A 1064 -0.98 -27.79 -28.80
CA THR A 1064 -2.27 -28.47 -29.02
C THR A 1064 -2.47 -29.69 -28.13
N THR A 1065 -3.74 -29.99 -27.84
CA THR A 1065 -4.19 -31.20 -27.14
C THR A 1065 -4.10 -32.45 -28.01
N THR A 1066 -4.20 -32.29 -29.33
CA THR A 1066 -4.11 -33.38 -30.31
C THR A 1066 -2.77 -33.32 -31.03
N GLU A 1067 -2.25 -34.50 -31.40
CA GLU A 1067 -1.03 -34.59 -32.19
C GLU A 1067 -1.18 -33.84 -33.53
N PRO A 1068 -0.27 -32.91 -33.87
CA PRO A 1068 -0.28 -32.27 -35.17
C PRO A 1068 -0.04 -33.32 -36.27
N ASP A 1069 -0.90 -33.30 -37.29
CA ASP A 1069 -0.72 -34.13 -38.48
C ASP A 1069 0.70 -33.97 -39.01
N SER A 1070 1.30 -35.08 -39.46
CA SER A 1070 2.65 -35.10 -40.04
C SER A 1070 2.65 -34.34 -41.39
N GLY A 1071 2.67 -33.02 -41.32
CA GLY A 1071 2.72 -32.11 -42.46
C GLY A 1071 1.35 -31.79 -43.07
N GLY A 1072 0.88 -30.57 -42.84
CA GLY A 1072 -0.02 -29.85 -43.74
C GLY A 1072 -1.52 -29.96 -43.43
N ASP A 1073 -2.00 -29.14 -42.49
CA ASP A 1073 -3.35 -28.56 -42.61
C ASP A 1073 -3.24 -27.03 -42.59
N THR A 1074 -2.65 -26.48 -43.66
CA THR A 1074 -3.14 -25.18 -44.10
C THR A 1074 -4.61 -25.40 -44.40
N GLY A 1075 -5.54 -24.72 -43.73
CA GLY A 1075 -6.99 -24.85 -43.91
C GLY A 1075 -7.53 -24.51 -45.32
N VAL A 1076 -6.76 -24.77 -46.36
CA VAL A 1076 -7.08 -24.77 -47.78
C VAL A 1076 -6.92 -26.21 -48.30
N ARG A 1077 -8.03 -26.95 -48.33
CA ARG A 1077 -8.08 -28.19 -49.13
C ARG A 1077 -8.06 -27.81 -50.62
N THR A 1078 -6.90 -27.92 -51.26
CA THR A 1078 -6.82 -27.75 -52.71
C THR A 1078 -7.29 -29.03 -53.38
N GLN A 1079 -8.51 -29.03 -53.92
CA GLN A 1079 -9.01 -30.11 -54.77
C GLN A 1079 -8.59 -29.82 -56.23
N THR A 1080 -7.68 -30.62 -56.79
CA THR A 1080 -7.39 -30.57 -58.23
C THR A 1080 -8.53 -31.28 -58.97
N LEU A 1081 -9.34 -30.50 -59.69
CA LEU A 1081 -10.35 -31.01 -60.63
C LEU A 1081 -9.77 -30.99 -62.05
N ASN A 1082 -9.62 -32.16 -62.66
CA ASN A 1082 -9.36 -32.24 -64.09
C ASN A 1082 -10.67 -31.97 -64.83
N LEU A 1083 -10.79 -30.80 -65.47
CA LEU A 1083 -11.90 -30.49 -66.36
C LEU A 1083 -11.60 -31.07 -67.74
N GLU A 1084 -12.42 -32.02 -68.20
CA GLU A 1084 -12.44 -32.40 -69.62
C GLU A 1084 -13.14 -31.31 -70.44
N GLU A 1085 -12.63 -31.05 -71.65
CA GLU A 1085 -13.14 -30.03 -72.56
C GLU A 1085 -14.63 -30.26 -72.88
N GLY A 1086 -15.52 -29.36 -72.41
CA GLY A 1086 -16.93 -29.31 -72.83
C GLY A 1086 -18.01 -29.07 -71.76
N TRP A 1087 -17.68 -28.92 -70.47
CA TRP A 1087 -18.70 -28.77 -69.41
C TRP A 1087 -18.85 -27.32 -68.93
N ASN A 1088 -19.92 -26.66 -69.40
CA ASN A 1088 -20.34 -25.35 -68.91
C ASN A 1088 -21.45 -25.55 -67.86
N THR A 1089 -21.19 -25.18 -66.61
CA THR A 1089 -22.07 -25.12 -65.42
C THR A 1089 -22.37 -26.41 -64.64
N VAL A 1090 -21.94 -26.44 -63.37
CA VAL A 1090 -22.54 -27.23 -62.28
C VAL A 1090 -22.56 -26.35 -61.01
N SER A 1091 -23.74 -26.24 -60.39
CA SER A 1091 -23.97 -25.59 -59.09
C SER A 1091 -23.35 -26.42 -57.95
N PHE A 1092 -22.62 -25.78 -57.03
CA PHE A 1092 -22.09 -26.46 -55.84
C PHE A 1092 -23.02 -26.26 -54.63
N ASN A 1093 -23.59 -27.34 -54.12
CA ASN A 1093 -23.91 -27.48 -52.71
C ASN A 1093 -22.74 -28.23 -52.06
N VAL A 1094 -21.94 -27.55 -51.25
CA VAL A 1094 -21.00 -28.21 -50.33
C VAL A 1094 -21.82 -28.56 -49.10
N VAL A 1095 -22.15 -29.84 -48.93
CA VAL A 1095 -22.72 -30.34 -47.67
C VAL A 1095 -21.55 -30.71 -46.75
N PRO A 1096 -21.40 -30.09 -45.57
CA PRO A 1096 -20.43 -30.56 -44.58
C PRO A 1096 -20.85 -31.94 -44.07
N THR A 1097 -19.92 -32.89 -44.08
CA THR A 1097 -20.09 -34.18 -43.41
C THR A 1097 -19.67 -34.05 -41.95
N ASN A 1098 -20.52 -33.42 -41.15
CA ASN A 1098 -20.71 -33.82 -39.74
C ASN A 1098 -22.01 -33.19 -39.18
N PRO A 1099 -23.07 -33.96 -38.91
CA PRO A 1099 -24.26 -33.49 -38.22
C PRO A 1099 -24.14 -33.81 -36.72
N SER A 1100 -23.61 -32.87 -35.92
CA SER A 1100 -23.84 -32.84 -34.48
C SER A 1100 -23.51 -31.45 -33.93
N VAL A 1101 -24.42 -30.53 -34.16
CA VAL A 1101 -24.62 -29.31 -33.37
C VAL A 1101 -26.12 -29.25 -33.10
N GLU A 1102 -26.52 -29.57 -31.87
CA GLU A 1102 -27.70 -29.05 -31.19
C GLU A 1102 -27.24 -28.51 -29.83
#